data_AF-A0A952BDP4-F1
#
_entry.id   AF-A0A952BDP4-F1
#
_cell.length_a   1.000
_cell.length_b   1.000
_cell.length_c   1.000
_cell.angle_alpha   90.00
_cell.angle_beta   90.00
_cell.angle_gamma   90.00
#
_symmetry.space_group_name_H-M   'P 1'
#
loop_
_entity.id
_entity.type
_entity.pdbx_description
1 polymer ?
#
loop_
_entity_poly.entity_id
_entity_poly.type
_entity_poly.pdbx_seq_one_letter_code
_entity_poly.pdbx_strand_id
1 'polypeptide(L)'
;MLKFSLSVFSWPSRFRETPQFSIHYCKMLQIPYNYRHVIEKFATTSKKRSPSMNKISKLLACIIILSSLMLSGCASVTRTETNVDILQQNPDALMNGMSFALCYSEYRTGQHPDLGKGAVYPSEEEILEDLQILTRNSNFGLIRIYNSGVSSERVLKVIKENKINVKVLLGAWLGAEFSNHEGCGWLSEPITQDYLDMVTGWNKLEILNTIRLANQYKDIVIAVNVGNEVMVSWTDHMVPIENMIAYLRQVRKAVSQPVTVADQYTTWIEHGQKLADEVDFLMVHAYALWGGKDIDEGMSFTIKALTDVRKKIPKGQIILGEIGWATMGTELGDRASEQKQVRFYHEIKKFAAEKNITTFFFEAFDEDWKGNNEELQQDMSGAEKHWGIFTVDRKAKPVMYDLYPDLHPEKQINDIISKMTLDEKIRYLGGTGFISGKKIGETYPIERLGLPVFKMTDATLGSKMTKGATLFPAYICQAAAFNEELAYQYGKAVAQQCVADGYRILLGPGVNIYRVPNCGRNFEYSGEDPYLAARTVVEYIKGVQDNGVIATVKHFVANNTDHYRRNSNSVVSERALREIYFPAFKAAVKEAKVKAVMTSYNQINGSWAAQNKWLITDVLRNEWGFNHLVMSDWWGVNNTELLISSGTDIEMPDPNYLAAPRILPLLKSGKVTEDYIDTRVSNILRPCMEMGLLDNPHQDTTMRSNWPQHAEVAKKIARQGLVLLKNENVLPLDRAKTKSIALVGTNAEKTKATGGGAAGFNPGADFITYAQAIKNSAGENINVYTATPNQTKDADIALVFAVMLETENMDRPFDFDADTIDMINNTAAENPNTIVVVSLGGAVDMMTWLDNVKGLIYAWYPGTYGAVALGEMLFGDLNPSGKLPITLEKRPEDTHYYGNFLPKGTKLSRKFLGWDISMPQYDVNYREGVLVGYRWFDTKKIEPLFPFGFGLSYTTFKFDDIKLSSETLSGDDKLTVTFKLTNTGKLAGAQVAQLYVNDVKSSVIRPAKELKGFKKVFLEPGQTETVSMTLDKKALSFWDSDSGNWKVEPGKFKILLGSSSRDIEQIAEFIYK
;
A
#
# COMPACT_ATOMS: atom_id res chain seq x y z
N MET A 1 -32.80 -33.60 47.56
CA MET A 1 -31.40 -34.07 47.56
C MET A 1 -30.58 -33.13 46.68
N LEU A 2 -29.38 -32.80 47.16
CA LEU A 2 -28.35 -31.84 46.73
C LEU A 2 -28.14 -31.68 45.19
N LYS A 3 -28.10 -30.46 44.63
CA LYS A 3 -27.01 -29.42 44.52
C LYS A 3 -25.93 -29.81 43.49
N PHE A 4 -25.44 -29.00 42.54
CA PHE A 4 -25.01 -27.58 42.50
C PHE A 4 -25.25 -27.02 41.07
N SER A 5 -25.96 -25.92 40.80
CA SER A 5 -25.70 -24.47 40.99
C SER A 5 -24.63 -23.83 40.08
N LEU A 6 -25.09 -22.96 39.16
CA LEU A 6 -24.36 -21.78 38.70
C LEU A 6 -25.34 -20.59 38.59
N SER A 7 -25.13 -19.63 39.49
CA SER A 7 -25.65 -18.25 39.58
C SER A 7 -25.15 -17.41 38.40
N VAL A 8 -25.98 -16.69 37.62
CA VAL A 8 -26.64 -15.38 37.85
C VAL A 8 -25.70 -14.21 38.22
N PHE A 9 -25.54 -13.26 37.29
CA PHE A 9 -25.65 -11.79 37.43
C PHE A 9 -25.90 -11.24 36.01
N SER A 10 -27.14 -11.01 35.55
CA SER A 10 -28.07 -9.88 35.79
C SER A 10 -27.72 -8.58 35.05
N TRP A 11 -28.60 -8.16 34.15
CA TRP A 11 -28.85 -6.76 33.80
C TRP A 11 -30.37 -6.47 33.86
N PRO A 12 -30.79 -5.22 34.12
CA PRO A 12 -31.97 -4.95 34.94
C PRO A 12 -33.28 -4.86 34.17
N SER A 13 -34.32 -5.32 34.84
CA SER A 13 -35.72 -5.06 34.56
C SER A 13 -36.09 -3.59 34.80
N ARG A 14 -36.75 -2.96 33.82
CA ARG A 14 -37.93 -2.09 34.00
C ARG A 14 -38.41 -1.64 32.63
N PHE A 15 -39.56 -2.15 32.18
CA PHE A 15 -40.66 -1.41 31.56
C PHE A 15 -41.80 -2.41 31.29
N ARG A 16 -42.84 -2.33 32.11
CA ARG A 16 -44.13 -3.00 31.89
C ARG A 16 -45.05 -2.06 31.13
N GLU A 17 -45.84 -2.66 30.24
CA GLU A 17 -47.20 -2.30 29.86
C GLU A 17 -47.42 -0.96 29.15
N THR A 18 -47.35 -0.99 27.81
CA THR A 18 -48.14 -0.10 26.93
C THR A 18 -48.47 -0.80 25.59
N PRO A 19 -49.62 -0.53 24.93
CA PRO A 19 -50.04 -1.18 23.68
C PRO A 19 -49.26 -0.76 22.42
N GLN A 20 -48.14 -0.05 22.57
CA GLN A 20 -47.32 0.44 21.46
C GLN A 20 -46.27 -0.56 20.98
N PHE A 21 -46.02 -1.64 21.74
CA PHE A 21 -45.00 -2.64 21.41
C PHE A 21 -45.40 -3.57 20.25
N SER A 22 -46.70 -3.78 20.03
CA SER A 22 -47.24 -4.66 18.97
C SER A 22 -47.18 -4.06 17.56
N ILE A 23 -47.06 -2.73 17.42
CA ILE A 23 -46.97 -2.07 16.11
C ILE A 23 -45.51 -2.02 15.61
N HIS A 24 -44.55 -2.01 16.53
CA HIS A 24 -43.12 -1.98 16.21
C HIS A 24 -42.60 -3.34 15.69
N TYR A 25 -43.10 -4.46 16.26
CA TYR A 25 -42.73 -5.81 15.82
C TYR A 25 -43.30 -6.18 14.43
N CYS A 26 -44.50 -5.67 14.09
CA CYS A 26 -45.07 -5.85 12.76
C CYS A 26 -44.33 -5.05 11.66
N LYS A 27 -43.56 -4.01 12.02
CA LYS A 27 -42.70 -3.28 11.08
C LYS A 27 -41.36 -3.99 10.83
N MET A 28 -40.87 -4.82 11.75
CA MET A 28 -39.64 -5.62 11.55
C MET A 28 -39.84 -6.86 10.64
N LEU A 29 -41.07 -7.34 10.45
CA LEU A 29 -41.35 -8.60 9.74
C LEU A 29 -41.98 -8.42 8.34
N GLN A 30 -42.07 -7.19 7.82
CA GLN A 30 -42.57 -6.87 6.46
C GLN A 30 -43.82 -7.65 6.01
N ILE A 31 -44.82 -7.80 6.88
CA ILE A 31 -46.08 -8.47 6.52
C ILE A 31 -46.94 -7.52 5.66
N PRO A 32 -47.46 -7.95 4.50
CA PRO A 32 -48.28 -7.12 3.63
C PRO A 32 -49.55 -6.56 4.30
N TYR A 33 -49.91 -5.34 3.94
CA TYR A 33 -51.00 -4.52 4.54
C TYR A 33 -52.37 -5.23 4.58
N ASN A 34 -52.58 -6.24 3.74
CA ASN A 34 -53.85 -6.91 3.50
C ASN A 34 -54.28 -7.86 4.65
N TYR A 35 -53.38 -8.17 5.59
CA TYR A 35 -53.64 -9.10 6.70
C TYR A 35 -53.83 -8.43 8.07
N ARG A 36 -53.72 -7.11 8.15
CA ARG A 36 -53.83 -6.35 9.42
C ARG A 36 -55.21 -6.45 10.06
N HIS A 37 -56.26 -6.57 9.25
CA HIS A 37 -57.65 -6.56 9.70
C HIS A 37 -58.14 -7.89 10.29
N VAL A 38 -57.44 -9.00 10.02
CA VAL A 38 -57.78 -10.32 10.57
C VAL A 38 -57.27 -10.48 12.00
N ILE A 39 -56.14 -9.83 12.33
CA ILE A 39 -55.50 -9.90 13.64
C ILE A 39 -56.19 -8.96 14.64
N GLU A 40 -56.68 -7.79 14.20
CA GLU A 40 -57.48 -6.88 15.04
C GLU A 40 -58.84 -7.48 15.47
N LYS A 41 -59.41 -8.36 14.65
CA LYS A 41 -60.69 -9.04 14.94
C LYS A 41 -60.57 -10.20 15.94
N PHE A 42 -59.39 -10.81 16.06
CA PHE A 42 -59.16 -11.91 17.01
C PHE A 42 -58.85 -11.41 18.45
N ALA A 43 -58.37 -10.17 18.58
CA ALA A 43 -58.00 -9.58 19.87
C ALA A 43 -59.18 -9.05 20.71
N THR A 44 -60.41 -8.98 20.16
CA THR A 44 -61.59 -8.39 20.83
C THR A 44 -62.64 -9.39 21.33
N THR A 45 -62.46 -10.70 21.11
CA THR A 45 -63.40 -11.72 21.61
C THR A 45 -62.71 -12.83 22.38
N SER A 46 -62.58 -12.68 23.70
CA SER A 46 -62.84 -13.76 24.69
C SER A 46 -62.53 -13.31 26.12
N LYS A 47 -63.41 -12.48 26.70
CA LYS A 47 -63.61 -12.46 28.15
C LYS A 47 -64.67 -13.51 28.50
N LYS A 48 -64.31 -14.43 29.40
CA LYS A 48 -65.14 -15.34 30.21
C LYS A 48 -65.03 -16.84 29.87
N ARG A 49 -64.36 -17.54 30.81
CA ARG A 49 -64.60 -18.88 31.40
C ARG A 49 -63.39 -19.83 31.32
N SER A 50 -62.96 -20.27 32.51
CA SER A 50 -62.12 -21.45 32.79
C SER A 50 -63.04 -22.59 33.29
N PRO A 51 -62.57 -23.77 33.74
CA PRO A 51 -61.31 -24.50 33.46
C PRO A 51 -61.55 -26.02 33.20
N SER A 52 -60.95 -26.62 32.17
CA SER A 52 -60.51 -28.04 32.22
C SER A 52 -59.84 -28.48 30.92
N MET A 53 -58.73 -29.21 31.07
CA MET A 53 -57.96 -29.96 30.05
C MET A 53 -56.94 -29.21 29.17
N ASN A 54 -55.78 -29.87 29.05
CA ASN A 54 -54.49 -29.42 28.53
C ASN A 54 -54.51 -28.74 27.15
N LYS A 55 -53.87 -27.56 27.06
CA LYS A 55 -53.67 -26.77 25.84
C LYS A 55 -52.50 -27.22 24.95
N ILE A 56 -51.68 -28.18 25.39
CA ILE A 56 -50.45 -28.59 24.67
C ILE A 56 -50.73 -29.72 23.65
N SER A 57 -51.74 -30.57 23.89
CA SER A 57 -52.10 -31.66 22.97
C SER A 57 -52.98 -31.23 21.78
N LYS A 58 -53.61 -30.05 21.83
CA LYS A 58 -54.38 -29.48 20.70
C LYS A 58 -53.52 -28.64 19.74
N LEU A 59 -52.38 -28.10 20.20
CA LEU A 59 -51.47 -27.33 19.36
C LEU A 59 -50.66 -28.24 18.42
N LEU A 60 -50.25 -29.44 18.88
CA LEU A 60 -49.55 -30.41 18.04
C LEU A 60 -50.45 -31.07 16.98
N ALA A 61 -51.74 -31.28 17.28
CA ALA A 61 -52.68 -31.90 16.33
C ALA A 61 -53.09 -30.94 15.19
N CYS A 62 -53.14 -29.63 15.43
CA CYS A 62 -53.39 -28.65 14.37
C CYS A 62 -52.19 -28.41 13.45
N ILE A 63 -50.95 -28.55 13.96
CA ILE A 63 -49.73 -28.35 13.15
C ILE A 63 -49.50 -29.53 12.18
N ILE A 64 -49.94 -30.74 12.52
CA ILE A 64 -49.82 -31.94 11.66
C ILE A 64 -50.95 -32.01 10.60
N ILE A 65 -52.10 -31.38 10.85
CA ILE A 65 -53.22 -31.32 9.88
C ILE A 65 -53.07 -30.12 8.94
N LEU A 66 -52.38 -29.04 9.34
CA LEU A 66 -52.04 -27.92 8.46
C LEU A 66 -50.85 -28.21 7.52
N SER A 67 -50.00 -29.20 7.84
CA SER A 67 -48.90 -29.62 6.96
C SER A 67 -49.30 -30.67 5.92
N SER A 68 -50.51 -31.22 5.98
CA SER A 68 -51.00 -32.28 5.07
C SER A 68 -52.10 -31.84 4.09
N LEU A 69 -52.53 -30.57 4.13
CA LEU A 69 -53.56 -29.99 3.24
C LEU A 69 -53.03 -28.94 2.24
N MET A 70 -51.70 -28.73 2.19
CA MET A 70 -51.04 -27.85 1.20
C MET A 70 -50.41 -28.61 0.03
N LEU A 71 -50.64 -29.93 -0.06
CA LEU A 71 -50.24 -30.76 -1.19
C LEU A 71 -51.45 -31.59 -1.62
N SER A 72 -51.83 -31.43 -2.90
CA SER A 72 -52.89 -32.11 -3.66
C SER A 72 -54.31 -31.54 -3.59
N GLY A 73 -54.84 -31.14 -4.76
CA GLY A 73 -56.28 -31.26 -5.03
C GLY A 73 -57.02 -30.06 -5.63
N CYS A 74 -56.79 -29.81 -6.93
CA CYS A 74 -57.77 -29.40 -7.95
C CYS A 74 -58.80 -28.26 -7.71
N ALA A 75 -58.60 -27.22 -8.51
CA ALA A 75 -59.59 -26.61 -9.42
C ALA A 75 -60.99 -26.29 -8.87
N SER A 76 -61.23 -25.01 -8.59
CA SER A 76 -62.46 -24.35 -9.03
C SER A 76 -62.16 -22.91 -9.44
N VAL A 77 -62.79 -22.51 -10.55
CA VAL A 77 -62.49 -21.34 -11.36
C VAL A 77 -62.90 -20.05 -10.63
N THR A 78 -61.91 -19.21 -10.34
CA THR A 78 -62.10 -17.75 -10.28
C THR A 78 -61.06 -17.12 -11.20
N ARG A 79 -61.55 -16.52 -12.28
CA ARG A 79 -60.75 -15.82 -13.29
C ARG A 79 -60.16 -14.56 -12.65
N THR A 80 -58.98 -14.68 -12.06
CA THR A 80 -58.11 -13.55 -11.72
C THR A 80 -57.11 -13.41 -12.86
N GLU A 81 -57.08 -12.25 -13.51
CA GLU A 81 -56.05 -11.89 -14.47
C GLU A 81 -54.67 -12.20 -13.89
N THR A 82 -53.98 -13.15 -14.51
CA THR A 82 -52.59 -13.46 -14.20
C THR A 82 -51.76 -12.21 -14.51
N ASN A 83 -51.18 -11.57 -13.49
CA ASN A 83 -50.03 -10.70 -13.68
C ASN A 83 -48.90 -11.57 -14.25
N VAL A 84 -48.86 -11.71 -15.57
CA VAL A 84 -47.74 -12.34 -16.28
C VAL A 84 -46.54 -11.45 -16.02
N ASP A 85 -45.49 -12.02 -15.42
CA ASP A 85 -44.21 -11.33 -15.30
C ASP A 85 -43.64 -11.14 -16.71
N ILE A 86 -43.79 -9.93 -17.24
CA ILE A 86 -43.48 -9.59 -18.62
C ILE A 86 -41.98 -9.72 -18.95
N LEU A 87 -41.10 -9.76 -17.94
CA LEU A 87 -39.65 -9.90 -18.12
C LEU A 87 -39.18 -11.35 -18.11
N GLN A 88 -40.03 -12.31 -17.70
CA GLN A 88 -39.66 -13.72 -17.66
C GLN A 88 -39.42 -14.26 -19.08
N GLN A 89 -38.22 -14.75 -19.36
CA GLN A 89 -37.88 -15.41 -20.62
C GLN A 89 -37.85 -16.93 -20.47
N ASN A 90 -37.95 -17.65 -21.59
CA ASN A 90 -37.71 -19.09 -21.63
C ASN A 90 -36.24 -19.38 -21.22
N PRO A 91 -35.94 -20.39 -20.39
CA PRO A 91 -34.57 -20.84 -20.14
C PRO A 91 -33.70 -21.02 -21.39
N ASP A 92 -34.28 -21.46 -22.52
CA ASP A 92 -33.58 -21.60 -23.81
C ASP A 92 -33.12 -20.26 -24.41
N ALA A 93 -33.61 -19.13 -23.87
CA ALA A 93 -33.17 -17.79 -24.24
C ALA A 93 -31.84 -17.40 -23.58
N LEU A 94 -31.25 -18.23 -22.71
CA LEU A 94 -29.91 -17.94 -22.18
C LEU A 94 -28.84 -18.17 -23.25
N MET A 95 -28.06 -17.13 -23.54
CA MET A 95 -26.95 -17.23 -24.49
C MET A 95 -25.85 -18.13 -23.92
N ASN A 96 -25.53 -19.21 -24.65
CA ASN A 96 -24.63 -20.27 -24.17
C ASN A 96 -25.05 -20.90 -22.82
N GLY A 97 -26.34 -20.84 -22.47
CA GLY A 97 -26.85 -21.28 -21.17
C GLY A 97 -26.41 -20.41 -19.99
N MET A 98 -25.84 -19.22 -20.24
CA MET A 98 -25.29 -18.33 -19.21
C MET A 98 -26.22 -17.16 -18.91
N SER A 99 -26.57 -16.97 -17.64
CA SER A 99 -27.21 -15.74 -17.16
C SER A 99 -26.20 -14.64 -16.80
N PHE A 100 -24.92 -14.99 -16.71
CA PHE A 100 -23.84 -14.13 -16.21
C PHE A 100 -22.63 -14.22 -17.15
N ALA A 101 -22.24 -13.09 -17.75
CA ALA A 101 -21.19 -12.98 -18.76
C ALA A 101 -20.37 -11.68 -18.58
N LEU A 102 -19.27 -11.51 -19.31
CA LEU A 102 -18.39 -10.35 -19.18
C LEU A 102 -18.18 -9.62 -20.48
N CYS A 103 -18.20 -8.29 -20.43
CA CYS A 103 -17.48 -7.51 -21.44
C CYS A 103 -15.99 -7.64 -21.15
N TYR A 104 -15.22 -8.04 -22.17
CA TYR A 104 -13.78 -8.20 -22.08
C TYR A 104 -13.13 -7.22 -23.05
N SER A 105 -12.24 -6.41 -22.50
CA SER A 105 -11.27 -5.64 -23.27
C SER A 105 -9.87 -6.16 -22.97
N GLU A 106 -9.13 -6.40 -24.03
CA GLU A 106 -7.81 -7.01 -24.01
C GLU A 106 -6.67 -6.02 -23.77
N TYR A 107 -6.97 -4.72 -23.71
CA TYR A 107 -5.98 -3.66 -23.53
C TYR A 107 -5.62 -3.48 -22.05
N ARG A 108 -4.31 -3.34 -21.77
CA ARG A 108 -3.73 -3.08 -20.44
C ARG A 108 -3.29 -1.63 -20.27
N THR A 109 -2.86 -1.24 -19.07
CA THR A 109 -2.20 0.06 -18.84
C THR A 109 -1.02 0.27 -19.80
N GLY A 110 -1.02 1.41 -20.52
CA GLY A 110 -0.04 1.72 -21.57
C GLY A 110 -0.38 1.14 -22.95
N GLN A 111 -1.49 0.41 -23.07
CA GLN A 111 -2.08 -0.06 -24.32
C GLN A 111 -3.47 0.61 -24.46
N HIS A 112 -3.88 0.96 -25.68
CA HIS A 112 -5.18 1.61 -25.91
C HIS A 112 -5.70 1.26 -27.32
N PRO A 113 -7.04 1.17 -27.54
CA PRO A 113 -7.63 0.95 -28.86
C PRO A 113 -7.32 2.06 -29.88
N ASP A 114 -7.29 3.31 -29.46
CA ASP A 114 -6.85 4.46 -30.26
C ASP A 114 -5.33 4.41 -30.47
N LEU A 115 -4.92 4.10 -31.70
CA LEU A 115 -3.53 3.86 -32.11
C LEU A 115 -2.69 5.15 -32.22
N GLY A 116 -2.61 5.95 -31.16
CA GLY A 116 -1.76 7.14 -31.06
C GLY A 116 -0.26 6.86 -31.21
N LYS A 117 0.60 7.87 -31.03
CA LYS A 117 2.06 7.72 -31.14
C LYS A 117 2.63 6.92 -29.95
N GLY A 118 2.59 5.59 -30.04
CA GLY A 118 3.22 4.67 -29.09
C GLY A 118 2.35 3.50 -28.62
N ALA A 119 1.06 3.48 -28.98
CA ALA A 119 0.15 2.40 -28.61
C ALA A 119 0.57 1.06 -29.26
N VAL A 120 0.61 0.00 -28.44
CA VAL A 120 0.90 -1.37 -28.90
C VAL A 120 -0.28 -2.29 -28.61
N TYR A 121 -0.52 -3.23 -29.52
CA TYR A 121 -1.50 -4.29 -29.29
C TYR A 121 -1.02 -5.24 -28.18
N PRO A 122 -1.94 -5.80 -27.37
CA PRO A 122 -1.61 -6.81 -26.38
C PRO A 122 -0.99 -8.06 -27.03
N SER A 123 -0.09 -8.71 -26.29
CA SER A 123 0.55 -9.95 -26.72
C SER A 123 -0.41 -11.15 -26.60
N GLU A 124 -0.10 -12.24 -27.30
CA GLU A 124 -0.91 -13.47 -27.20
C GLU A 124 -0.80 -14.10 -25.79
N GLU A 125 0.34 -13.92 -25.12
CA GLU A 125 0.57 -14.35 -23.74
C GLU A 125 -0.28 -13.55 -22.75
N GLU A 126 -0.38 -12.22 -22.93
CA GLU A 126 -1.22 -11.35 -22.10
C GLU A 126 -2.71 -11.72 -22.24
N ILE A 127 -3.17 -11.94 -23.47
CA ILE A 127 -4.54 -12.40 -23.74
C ILE A 127 -4.78 -13.79 -23.13
N LEU A 128 -3.82 -14.71 -23.25
CA LEU A 128 -3.94 -16.04 -22.67
C LEU A 128 -4.05 -15.98 -21.14
N GLU A 129 -3.26 -15.13 -20.49
CA GLU A 129 -3.32 -14.88 -19.05
C GLU A 129 -4.70 -14.40 -18.63
N ASP A 130 -5.22 -13.34 -19.28
CA ASP A 130 -6.55 -12.78 -18.98
C ASP A 130 -7.63 -13.85 -19.14
N LEU A 131 -7.63 -14.57 -20.27
CA LEU A 131 -8.62 -15.62 -20.54
C LEU A 131 -8.53 -16.78 -19.53
N GLN A 132 -7.33 -17.13 -19.08
CA GLN A 132 -7.15 -18.11 -18.01
C GLN A 132 -7.76 -17.57 -16.71
N ILE A 133 -7.51 -16.33 -16.30
CA ILE A 133 -8.10 -15.74 -15.09
C ILE A 133 -9.63 -15.81 -15.15
N LEU A 134 -10.23 -15.44 -16.28
CA LEU A 134 -11.69 -15.44 -16.46
C LEU A 134 -12.27 -16.87 -16.40
N THR A 135 -11.54 -17.87 -16.91
CA THR A 135 -12.06 -19.23 -17.05
C THR A 135 -11.66 -20.21 -15.93
N ARG A 136 -10.57 -19.95 -15.19
CA ARG A 136 -9.93 -20.92 -14.26
C ARG A 136 -10.85 -21.39 -13.15
N ASN A 137 -11.65 -20.49 -12.56
CA ASN A 137 -12.48 -20.79 -11.38
C ASN A 137 -13.87 -20.10 -11.38
N SER A 138 -14.14 -19.22 -12.35
CA SER A 138 -15.32 -18.34 -12.35
C SER A 138 -16.42 -18.74 -13.34
N ASN A 139 -16.32 -19.89 -14.02
CA ASN A 139 -17.33 -20.37 -14.97
C ASN A 139 -17.78 -19.33 -16.03
N PHE A 140 -16.98 -18.30 -16.32
CA PHE A 140 -17.28 -17.36 -17.40
C PHE A 140 -17.05 -18.05 -18.75
N GLY A 141 -18.08 -18.75 -19.22
CA GLY A 141 -18.07 -19.40 -20.53
C GLY A 141 -18.51 -18.49 -21.67
N LEU A 142 -18.75 -17.20 -21.40
CA LEU A 142 -19.20 -16.23 -22.39
C LEU A 142 -18.58 -14.86 -22.13
N ILE A 143 -17.89 -14.33 -23.14
CA ILE A 143 -17.36 -12.97 -23.16
C ILE A 143 -17.91 -12.20 -24.37
N ARG A 144 -17.94 -10.88 -24.24
CA ARG A 144 -18.20 -9.93 -25.32
C ARG A 144 -16.91 -9.16 -25.60
N ILE A 145 -16.57 -9.01 -26.88
CA ILE A 145 -15.53 -8.10 -27.36
C ILE A 145 -16.18 -7.04 -28.26
N TYR A 146 -15.63 -5.84 -28.31
CA TYR A 146 -16.34 -4.67 -28.85
C TYR A 146 -16.14 -4.44 -30.35
N ASN A 147 -15.02 -4.91 -30.90
CA ASN A 147 -14.63 -4.71 -32.29
C ASN A 147 -14.21 -6.05 -32.93
N SER A 148 -13.82 -5.97 -34.19
CA SER A 148 -13.34 -7.09 -35.01
C SER A 148 -11.90 -6.90 -35.50
N GLY A 149 -11.19 -5.89 -35.00
CA GLY A 149 -9.83 -5.54 -35.43
C GLY A 149 -8.75 -6.58 -35.08
N VAL A 150 -7.49 -6.22 -35.31
CA VAL A 150 -6.32 -7.11 -35.14
C VAL A 150 -6.28 -7.74 -33.74
N SER A 151 -6.59 -6.95 -32.73
CA SER A 151 -6.58 -7.36 -31.32
C SER A 151 -7.66 -8.41 -31.02
N SER A 152 -8.90 -8.15 -31.45
CA SER A 152 -10.01 -9.10 -31.38
C SER A 152 -9.76 -10.41 -32.14
N GLU A 153 -9.11 -10.35 -33.31
CA GLU A 153 -8.69 -11.56 -34.02
C GLU A 153 -7.67 -12.38 -33.22
N ARG A 154 -6.75 -11.73 -32.50
CA ARG A 154 -5.81 -12.43 -31.58
C ARG A 154 -6.54 -13.11 -30.45
N VAL A 155 -7.56 -12.49 -29.85
CA VAL A 155 -8.39 -13.13 -28.81
C VAL A 155 -9.01 -14.42 -29.34
N LEU A 156 -9.65 -14.37 -30.51
CA LEU A 156 -10.25 -15.55 -31.14
C LEU A 156 -9.21 -16.64 -31.47
N LYS A 157 -8.04 -16.23 -31.94
CA LYS A 157 -6.91 -17.13 -32.22
C LYS A 157 -6.41 -17.82 -30.95
N VAL A 158 -6.14 -17.07 -29.87
CA VAL A 158 -5.67 -17.60 -28.59
C VAL A 158 -6.68 -18.59 -28.01
N ILE A 159 -7.98 -18.28 -28.05
CA ILE A 159 -9.04 -19.21 -27.62
C ILE A 159 -8.97 -20.51 -28.41
N LYS A 160 -8.85 -20.42 -29.74
CA LYS A 160 -8.82 -21.59 -30.63
C LYS A 160 -7.57 -22.46 -30.41
N GLU A 161 -6.40 -21.83 -30.39
CA GLU A 161 -5.11 -22.53 -30.32
C GLU A 161 -4.89 -23.19 -28.95
N ASN A 162 -5.31 -22.52 -27.87
CA ASN A 162 -5.18 -23.01 -26.51
C ASN A 162 -6.40 -23.80 -26.01
N LYS A 163 -7.42 -23.96 -26.87
CA LYS A 163 -8.67 -24.70 -26.56
C LYS A 163 -9.36 -24.20 -25.29
N ILE A 164 -9.37 -22.87 -25.11
CA ILE A 164 -10.00 -22.24 -23.94
C ILE A 164 -11.52 -22.43 -24.03
N ASN A 165 -12.14 -22.89 -22.95
CA ASN A 165 -13.58 -23.16 -22.90
C ASN A 165 -14.40 -21.87 -22.67
N VAL A 166 -14.38 -20.97 -23.66
CA VAL A 166 -15.13 -19.71 -23.66
C VAL A 166 -15.74 -19.45 -25.03
N LYS A 167 -16.94 -18.88 -25.05
CA LYS A 167 -17.63 -18.43 -26.26
C LYS A 167 -17.61 -16.91 -26.35
N VAL A 168 -17.73 -16.40 -27.58
CA VAL A 168 -17.56 -14.99 -27.87
C VAL A 168 -18.81 -14.42 -28.55
N LEU A 169 -19.31 -13.31 -28.00
CA LEU A 169 -20.14 -12.36 -28.73
C LEU A 169 -19.19 -11.36 -29.40
N LEU A 170 -19.09 -11.41 -30.73
CA LEU A 170 -18.16 -10.60 -31.52
C LEU A 170 -18.79 -9.26 -31.86
N GLY A 171 -18.13 -8.16 -31.51
CA GLY A 171 -18.57 -6.80 -31.84
C GLY A 171 -18.04 -6.28 -33.17
N ALA A 172 -18.77 -5.36 -33.77
CA ALA A 172 -18.32 -4.48 -34.84
C ALA A 172 -18.43 -3.04 -34.32
N TRP A 173 -17.30 -2.39 -34.08
CA TRP A 173 -17.28 -1.01 -33.57
C TRP A 173 -17.40 -0.02 -34.72
N LEU A 174 -18.47 0.76 -34.76
CA LEU A 174 -18.72 1.71 -35.84
C LEU A 174 -18.48 3.14 -35.36
N GLY A 175 -17.80 3.94 -36.18
CA GLY A 175 -17.58 5.36 -35.94
C GLY A 175 -18.69 6.25 -36.52
N ALA A 176 -18.59 7.55 -36.25
CA ALA A 176 -19.55 8.57 -36.66
C ALA A 176 -19.76 8.63 -38.19
N GLU A 177 -21.01 8.53 -38.63
CA GLU A 177 -21.45 8.83 -40.01
C GLU A 177 -22.30 10.10 -40.09
N PHE A 178 -22.67 10.65 -38.93
CA PHE A 178 -23.40 11.89 -38.78
C PHE A 178 -22.79 12.71 -37.65
N SER A 179 -22.59 14.02 -37.87
CA SER A 179 -22.16 14.92 -36.81
C SER A 179 -23.33 15.33 -35.93
N ASN A 180 -23.40 14.75 -34.73
CA ASN A 180 -24.39 15.09 -33.71
C ASN A 180 -23.93 16.27 -32.82
N HIS A 181 -23.25 17.27 -33.39
CA HIS A 181 -22.71 18.41 -32.63
C HIS A 181 -23.78 19.15 -31.82
N GLU A 182 -25.00 19.28 -32.33
CA GLU A 182 -26.10 19.93 -31.61
C GLU A 182 -26.66 19.08 -30.45
N GLY A 183 -26.48 17.76 -30.48
CA GLY A 183 -26.95 16.81 -29.45
C GLY A 183 -25.87 16.35 -28.46
N CYS A 184 -24.60 16.53 -28.80
CA CYS A 184 -23.44 16.08 -28.03
C CYS A 184 -22.79 17.23 -27.27
N GLY A 185 -22.97 17.26 -25.94
CA GLY A 185 -22.58 18.39 -25.09
C GLY A 185 -21.07 18.65 -24.98
N TRP A 186 -20.22 17.71 -25.42
CA TRP A 186 -18.76 17.84 -25.39
C TRP A 186 -18.11 18.01 -26.77
N LEU A 187 -18.87 17.85 -27.86
CA LEU A 187 -18.34 18.06 -29.20
C LEU A 187 -18.35 19.57 -29.49
N SER A 188 -17.18 20.22 -29.49
CA SER A 188 -17.07 21.69 -29.59
C SER A 188 -17.31 22.26 -31.00
N GLU A 189 -17.10 21.45 -32.04
CA GLU A 189 -17.32 21.82 -33.44
C GLU A 189 -17.94 20.65 -34.24
N PRO A 190 -18.70 20.92 -35.32
CA PRO A 190 -19.18 19.86 -36.21
C PRO A 190 -18.05 19.04 -36.82
N ILE A 191 -18.27 17.72 -36.94
CA ILE A 191 -17.37 16.80 -37.63
C ILE A 191 -17.44 17.09 -39.13
N THR A 192 -16.29 17.22 -39.78
CA THR A 192 -16.21 17.54 -41.20
C THR A 192 -16.71 16.39 -42.08
N GLN A 193 -17.31 16.72 -43.23
CA GLN A 193 -17.81 15.71 -44.16
C GLN A 193 -16.70 14.76 -44.66
N ASP A 194 -15.49 15.28 -44.91
CA ASP A 194 -14.35 14.46 -45.34
C ASP A 194 -13.98 13.39 -44.29
N TYR A 195 -14.08 13.73 -43.00
CA TYR A 195 -13.85 12.77 -41.92
C TYR A 195 -14.99 11.76 -41.84
N LEU A 196 -16.25 12.19 -41.93
CA LEU A 196 -17.41 11.28 -41.94
C LEU A 196 -17.36 10.28 -43.11
N ASP A 197 -16.94 10.73 -44.30
CA ASP A 197 -16.79 9.88 -45.49
C ASP A 197 -15.67 8.84 -45.29
N MET A 198 -14.55 9.25 -44.68
CA MET A 198 -13.46 8.35 -44.31
C MET A 198 -13.93 7.29 -43.30
N VAL A 199 -14.62 7.70 -42.24
CA VAL A 199 -15.16 6.82 -41.19
C VAL A 199 -16.19 5.85 -41.77
N THR A 200 -17.07 6.30 -42.68
CA THR A 200 -18.00 5.43 -43.40
C THR A 200 -17.25 4.31 -44.18
N GLY A 201 -16.08 4.63 -44.73
CA GLY A 201 -15.17 3.65 -45.33
C GLY A 201 -14.64 2.63 -44.32
N TRP A 202 -14.22 3.09 -43.14
CA TRP A 202 -13.75 2.23 -42.04
C TRP A 202 -14.87 1.33 -41.49
N ASN A 203 -16.08 1.87 -41.30
CA ASN A 203 -17.26 1.11 -40.88
C ASN A 203 -17.53 -0.07 -41.83
N LYS A 204 -17.43 0.14 -43.14
CA LYS A 204 -17.59 -0.95 -44.13
C LYS A 204 -16.50 -2.03 -43.99
N LEU A 205 -15.26 -1.64 -43.73
CA LEU A 205 -14.17 -2.59 -43.50
C LEU A 205 -14.39 -3.39 -42.21
N GLU A 206 -14.82 -2.73 -41.15
CA GLU A 206 -15.17 -3.37 -39.87
C GLU A 206 -16.28 -4.42 -40.06
N ILE A 207 -17.33 -4.09 -40.81
CA ILE A 207 -18.42 -5.03 -41.13
C ILE A 207 -17.92 -6.24 -41.92
N LEU A 208 -17.10 -6.02 -42.96
CA LEU A 208 -16.53 -7.12 -43.76
C LEU A 208 -15.61 -8.02 -42.91
N ASN A 209 -14.83 -7.40 -42.03
CA ASN A 209 -13.92 -8.10 -41.15
C ASN A 209 -14.67 -8.91 -40.08
N THR A 210 -15.74 -8.34 -39.50
CA THR A 210 -16.66 -9.03 -38.59
C THR A 210 -17.25 -10.28 -39.25
N ILE A 211 -17.75 -10.17 -40.49
CA ILE A 211 -18.28 -11.31 -41.26
C ILE A 211 -17.21 -12.39 -41.46
N ARG A 212 -15.99 -11.99 -41.82
CA ARG A 212 -14.87 -12.92 -41.99
C ARG A 212 -14.58 -13.68 -40.69
N LEU A 213 -14.41 -12.97 -39.58
CA LEU A 213 -14.07 -13.57 -38.28
C LEU A 213 -15.19 -14.45 -37.74
N ALA A 214 -16.44 -14.02 -37.83
CA ALA A 214 -17.59 -14.83 -37.42
C ALA A 214 -17.65 -16.17 -38.17
N ASN A 215 -17.38 -16.17 -39.47
CA ASN A 215 -17.35 -17.40 -40.28
C ASN A 215 -16.10 -18.25 -40.02
N GLN A 216 -14.93 -17.63 -39.84
CA GLN A 216 -13.66 -18.31 -39.57
C GLN A 216 -13.62 -19.00 -38.20
N TYR A 217 -14.27 -18.40 -37.20
CA TYR A 217 -14.29 -18.86 -35.81
C TYR A 217 -15.70 -19.28 -35.36
N LYS A 218 -16.48 -19.90 -36.25
CA LYS A 218 -17.89 -20.28 -36.01
C LYS A 218 -18.15 -21.14 -34.77
N ASP A 219 -17.16 -21.92 -34.33
CA ASP A 219 -17.29 -22.77 -33.15
C ASP A 219 -17.04 -22.00 -31.84
N ILE A 220 -16.52 -20.77 -31.92
CA ILE A 220 -16.19 -19.89 -30.80
C ILE A 220 -17.15 -18.70 -30.76
N VAL A 221 -17.39 -18.06 -31.91
CA VAL A 221 -18.30 -16.92 -32.07
C VAL A 221 -19.74 -17.42 -32.13
N ILE A 222 -20.53 -17.08 -31.11
CA ILE A 222 -21.91 -17.55 -30.96
C ILE A 222 -22.96 -16.50 -31.32
N ALA A 223 -22.58 -15.23 -31.40
CA ALA A 223 -23.44 -14.12 -31.79
C ALA A 223 -22.57 -12.95 -32.29
N VAL A 224 -23.18 -12.06 -33.09
CA VAL A 224 -22.53 -10.87 -33.63
C VAL A 224 -23.30 -9.61 -33.19
N ASN A 225 -22.61 -8.64 -32.63
CA ASN A 225 -23.14 -7.33 -32.27
C ASN A 225 -22.64 -6.27 -33.25
N VAL A 226 -23.54 -5.66 -34.02
CA VAL A 226 -23.21 -4.65 -35.03
C VAL A 226 -23.51 -3.28 -34.44
N GLY A 227 -22.47 -2.55 -34.06
CA GLY A 227 -22.58 -1.25 -33.38
C GLY A 227 -22.72 -1.38 -31.86
N ASN A 228 -22.24 -0.36 -31.16
CA ASN A 228 -22.37 -0.21 -29.72
C ASN A 228 -22.62 1.27 -29.40
N GLU A 229 -23.83 1.60 -28.97
CA GLU A 229 -24.22 2.98 -28.59
C GLU A 229 -24.08 4.01 -29.73
N VAL A 230 -24.12 3.52 -30.96
CA VAL A 230 -23.92 4.34 -32.15
C VAL A 230 -25.17 5.13 -32.53
N MET A 231 -26.26 5.01 -31.76
CA MET A 231 -27.53 5.70 -32.03
C MET A 231 -28.01 6.56 -30.85
N VAL A 232 -27.25 6.67 -29.76
CA VAL A 232 -27.65 7.45 -28.59
C VAL A 232 -27.59 8.96 -28.89
N SER A 233 -28.52 9.73 -28.35
CA SER A 233 -28.65 11.16 -28.68
C SER A 233 -27.51 12.05 -28.18
N TRP A 234 -26.68 11.53 -27.27
CA TRP A 234 -25.62 12.29 -26.59
C TRP A 234 -24.20 11.92 -27.07
N THR A 235 -24.03 10.99 -28.01
CA THR A 235 -22.71 10.59 -28.53
C THR A 235 -22.25 11.47 -29.70
N ASP A 236 -20.94 11.60 -29.86
CA ASP A 236 -20.26 12.14 -31.05
C ASP A 236 -20.06 11.09 -32.16
N HIS A 237 -20.32 9.81 -31.87
CA HIS A 237 -20.17 8.67 -32.80
C HIS A 237 -21.50 8.15 -33.35
N MET A 238 -22.32 9.04 -33.92
CA MET A 238 -23.67 8.69 -34.37
C MET A 238 -23.71 8.07 -35.78
N VAL A 239 -24.41 6.94 -35.93
CA VAL A 239 -24.74 6.27 -37.19
C VAL A 239 -26.25 6.34 -37.42
N PRO A 240 -26.73 6.88 -38.56
CA PRO A 240 -28.16 6.92 -38.85
C PRO A 240 -28.82 5.53 -38.84
N ILE A 241 -30.04 5.45 -38.31
CA ILE A 241 -30.80 4.18 -38.16
C ILE A 241 -30.89 3.41 -39.48
N GLU A 242 -31.13 4.08 -40.61
CA GLU A 242 -31.26 3.42 -41.91
C GLU A 242 -29.93 2.77 -42.36
N ASN A 243 -28.79 3.37 -42.03
CA ASN A 243 -27.47 2.80 -42.29
C ASN A 243 -27.22 1.60 -41.37
N MET A 244 -27.60 1.71 -40.09
CA MET A 244 -27.54 0.57 -39.16
C MET A 244 -28.37 -0.62 -39.64
N ILE A 245 -29.58 -0.39 -40.13
CA ILE A 245 -30.42 -1.45 -40.72
C ILE A 245 -29.72 -2.09 -41.93
N ALA A 246 -29.06 -1.30 -42.78
CA ALA A 246 -28.31 -1.82 -43.92
C ALA A 246 -27.14 -2.73 -43.47
N TYR A 247 -26.37 -2.31 -42.46
CA TYR A 247 -25.29 -3.10 -41.89
C TYR A 247 -25.78 -4.40 -41.24
N LEU A 248 -26.85 -4.33 -40.44
CA LEU A 248 -27.48 -5.50 -39.82
C LEU A 248 -27.92 -6.52 -40.87
N ARG A 249 -28.63 -6.09 -41.91
CA ARG A 249 -29.06 -6.96 -43.02
C ARG A 249 -27.89 -7.57 -43.78
N GLN A 250 -26.82 -6.80 -43.99
CA GLN A 250 -25.61 -7.30 -44.65
C GLN A 250 -24.96 -8.42 -43.84
N VAL A 251 -24.76 -8.22 -42.54
CA VAL A 251 -24.15 -9.22 -41.65
C VAL A 251 -25.04 -10.44 -41.54
N ARG A 252 -26.35 -10.27 -41.28
CA ARG A 252 -27.32 -11.38 -41.12
C ARG A 252 -27.44 -12.27 -42.35
N LYS A 253 -27.21 -11.72 -43.55
CA LYS A 253 -27.17 -12.51 -44.80
C LYS A 253 -25.88 -13.34 -44.95
N ALA A 254 -24.80 -12.94 -44.29
CA ALA A 254 -23.45 -13.46 -44.52
C ALA A 254 -22.92 -14.35 -43.38
N VAL A 255 -23.59 -14.40 -42.23
CA VAL A 255 -23.20 -15.22 -41.07
C VAL A 255 -24.36 -16.13 -40.64
N SER A 256 -24.04 -17.26 -40.01
CA SER A 256 -25.05 -18.19 -39.46
C SER A 256 -25.44 -17.89 -38.00
N GLN A 257 -24.65 -17.07 -37.32
CA GLN A 257 -24.85 -16.68 -35.94
C GLN A 257 -25.98 -15.65 -35.80
N PRO A 258 -26.71 -15.64 -34.67
CA PRO A 258 -27.61 -14.56 -34.31
C PRO A 258 -26.92 -13.18 -34.33
N VAL A 259 -27.61 -12.17 -34.85
CA VAL A 259 -27.13 -10.79 -35.01
C VAL A 259 -27.96 -9.83 -34.15
N THR A 260 -27.29 -8.90 -33.46
CA THR A 260 -27.90 -7.82 -32.66
C THR A 260 -27.24 -6.47 -32.92
N VAL A 261 -27.80 -5.41 -32.34
CA VAL A 261 -27.14 -4.14 -32.02
C VAL A 261 -27.25 -3.91 -30.50
N ALA A 262 -26.27 -3.23 -29.89
CA ALA A 262 -26.24 -2.93 -28.47
C ALA A 262 -26.40 -1.42 -28.26
N ASP A 263 -27.42 -1.02 -27.49
CA ASP A 263 -27.77 0.39 -27.35
C ASP A 263 -28.51 0.69 -26.03
N GLN A 264 -28.54 1.97 -25.66
CA GLN A 264 -29.20 2.43 -24.43
C GLN A 264 -30.71 2.12 -24.47
N TYR A 265 -31.29 1.80 -23.30
CA TYR A 265 -32.72 1.47 -23.20
C TYR A 265 -33.66 2.54 -23.77
N THR A 266 -33.26 3.82 -23.73
CA THR A 266 -33.99 4.94 -24.33
C THR A 266 -34.07 4.84 -25.85
N THR A 267 -32.97 4.51 -26.51
CA THR A 267 -32.92 4.24 -27.97
C THR A 267 -33.90 3.14 -28.36
N TRP A 268 -33.97 2.06 -27.56
CA TRP A 268 -34.93 0.97 -27.78
C TRP A 268 -36.40 1.42 -27.59
N ILE A 269 -36.68 2.37 -26.70
CA ILE A 269 -38.04 2.91 -26.50
C ILE A 269 -38.45 3.84 -27.65
N GLU A 270 -37.54 4.69 -28.11
CA GLU A 270 -37.80 5.72 -29.11
C GLU A 270 -37.85 5.16 -30.53
N HIS A 271 -36.89 4.29 -30.87
CA HIS A 271 -36.66 3.81 -32.23
C HIS A 271 -36.65 2.28 -32.36
N GLY A 272 -36.67 1.56 -31.23
CA GLY A 272 -36.34 0.13 -31.19
C GLY A 272 -37.29 -0.82 -31.91
N GLN A 273 -38.53 -0.45 -32.22
CA GLN A 273 -39.42 -1.36 -32.97
C GLN A 273 -38.93 -1.63 -34.40
N LYS A 274 -38.36 -0.62 -35.08
CA LYS A 274 -37.78 -0.80 -36.42
C LYS A 274 -36.52 -1.66 -36.38
N LEU A 275 -35.71 -1.50 -35.34
CA LEU A 275 -34.47 -2.26 -35.14
C LEU A 275 -34.75 -3.70 -34.72
N ALA A 276 -35.78 -3.92 -33.88
CA ALA A 276 -36.18 -5.24 -33.39
C ALA A 276 -36.57 -6.21 -34.51
N ASP A 277 -37.06 -5.71 -35.65
CA ASP A 277 -37.39 -6.53 -36.82
C ASP A 277 -36.13 -6.97 -37.61
N GLU A 278 -34.98 -6.33 -37.36
CA GLU A 278 -33.72 -6.56 -38.08
C GLU A 278 -32.70 -7.39 -37.28
N VAL A 279 -32.93 -7.60 -35.98
CA VAL A 279 -32.08 -8.37 -35.07
C VAL A 279 -32.74 -9.65 -34.58
N ASP A 280 -31.94 -10.62 -34.16
CA ASP A 280 -32.42 -11.90 -33.59
C ASP A 280 -32.75 -11.79 -32.09
N PHE A 281 -32.13 -10.83 -31.39
CA PHE A 281 -32.40 -10.50 -29.98
C PHE A 281 -32.06 -9.02 -29.71
N LEU A 282 -32.58 -8.48 -28.61
CA LEU A 282 -32.35 -7.11 -28.16
C LEU A 282 -31.22 -7.10 -27.14
N MET A 283 -30.19 -6.29 -27.36
CA MET A 283 -29.12 -6.05 -26.39
C MET A 283 -29.25 -4.64 -25.83
N VAL A 284 -29.65 -4.55 -24.56
CA VAL A 284 -30.06 -3.31 -23.89
C VAL A 284 -29.01 -2.90 -22.88
N HIS A 285 -28.59 -1.63 -22.90
CA HIS A 285 -27.75 -1.05 -21.86
C HIS A 285 -28.59 -0.27 -20.84
N ALA A 286 -28.32 -0.51 -19.55
CA ALA A 286 -29.05 0.12 -18.44
C ALA A 286 -28.07 0.70 -17.41
N TYR A 287 -27.62 1.91 -17.66
CA TYR A 287 -26.64 2.60 -16.82
C TYR A 287 -27.26 3.42 -15.70
N ALA A 288 -27.39 2.82 -14.53
CA ALA A 288 -27.88 3.53 -13.36
C ALA A 288 -26.95 4.68 -12.94
N LEU A 289 -25.62 4.48 -12.89
CA LEU A 289 -24.66 5.50 -12.46
C LEU A 289 -24.62 6.72 -13.41
N TRP A 290 -24.50 6.50 -14.73
CA TRP A 290 -24.59 7.59 -15.72
C TRP A 290 -25.99 8.25 -15.75
N GLY A 291 -27.03 7.54 -15.30
CA GLY A 291 -28.36 8.09 -15.04
C GLY A 291 -28.47 8.88 -13.72
N GLY A 292 -27.37 9.13 -13.01
CA GLY A 292 -27.31 9.87 -11.75
C GLY A 292 -27.98 9.16 -10.58
N LYS A 293 -27.99 7.82 -10.56
CA LYS A 293 -28.61 7.02 -9.49
C LYS A 293 -27.60 6.56 -8.47
N ASP A 294 -28.02 6.48 -7.21
CA ASP A 294 -27.25 5.78 -6.18
C ASP A 294 -27.33 4.26 -6.41
N ILE A 295 -26.34 3.52 -5.93
CA ILE A 295 -26.29 2.06 -6.07
C ILE A 295 -27.48 1.36 -5.36
N ASP A 296 -28.06 1.98 -4.34
CA ASP A 296 -29.29 1.52 -3.68
C ASP A 296 -30.51 1.59 -4.62
N GLU A 297 -30.49 2.47 -5.63
CA GLU A 297 -31.54 2.60 -6.64
C GLU A 297 -31.25 1.79 -7.92
N GLY A 298 -29.99 1.38 -8.13
CA GLY A 298 -29.52 0.79 -9.39
C GLY A 298 -30.36 -0.38 -9.88
N MET A 299 -30.68 -1.33 -9.00
CA MET A 299 -31.53 -2.49 -9.37
C MET A 299 -32.93 -2.07 -9.81
N SER A 300 -33.56 -1.15 -9.08
CA SER A 300 -34.91 -0.68 -9.42
C SER A 300 -34.93 0.07 -10.75
N PHE A 301 -33.86 0.83 -11.04
CA PHE A 301 -33.66 1.51 -12.31
C PHE A 301 -33.52 0.50 -13.47
N THR A 302 -32.65 -0.50 -13.33
CA THR A 302 -32.46 -1.55 -14.36
C THR A 302 -33.75 -2.31 -14.65
N ILE A 303 -34.49 -2.73 -13.61
CA ILE A 303 -35.76 -3.45 -13.80
C ILE A 303 -36.77 -2.56 -14.54
N LYS A 304 -36.84 -1.27 -14.19
CA LYS A 304 -37.72 -0.32 -14.87
C LYS A 304 -37.32 -0.13 -16.33
N ALA A 305 -36.03 0.05 -16.64
CA ALA A 305 -35.53 0.20 -18.00
C ALA A 305 -35.92 -1.00 -18.88
N LEU A 306 -35.67 -2.23 -18.40
CA LEU A 306 -36.04 -3.45 -19.11
C LEU A 306 -37.56 -3.59 -19.28
N THR A 307 -38.32 -3.23 -18.24
CA THR A 307 -39.80 -3.22 -18.27
C THR A 307 -40.32 -2.29 -19.35
N ASP A 308 -39.76 -1.09 -19.46
CA ASP A 308 -40.21 -0.08 -20.42
C ASP A 308 -39.86 -0.50 -21.86
N VAL A 309 -38.67 -1.08 -22.09
CA VAL A 309 -38.30 -1.68 -23.37
C VAL A 309 -39.26 -2.81 -23.74
N ARG A 310 -39.54 -3.74 -22.81
CA ARG A 310 -40.43 -4.88 -23.06
C ARG A 310 -41.87 -4.46 -23.35
N LYS A 311 -42.37 -3.40 -22.71
CA LYS A 311 -43.71 -2.85 -23.01
C LYS A 311 -43.78 -2.28 -24.43
N LYS A 312 -42.70 -1.64 -24.90
CA LYS A 312 -42.62 -1.07 -26.24
C LYS A 312 -42.40 -2.13 -27.31
N ILE A 313 -41.64 -3.18 -26.97
CA ILE A 313 -41.26 -4.29 -27.86
C ILE A 313 -41.66 -5.62 -27.19
N PRO A 314 -42.92 -6.08 -27.36
CA PRO A 314 -43.47 -7.21 -26.60
C PRO A 314 -42.87 -8.58 -26.95
N LYS A 315 -42.15 -8.70 -28.07
CA LYS A 315 -41.56 -9.94 -28.58
C LYS A 315 -40.04 -9.83 -28.70
N GLY A 316 -39.35 -10.96 -28.76
CA GLY A 316 -37.90 -11.03 -28.91
C GLY A 316 -37.16 -11.20 -27.56
N GLN A 317 -36.05 -11.93 -27.60
CA GLN A 317 -35.20 -12.14 -26.44
C GLN A 317 -34.49 -10.83 -26.05
N ILE A 318 -34.44 -10.50 -24.76
CA ILE A 318 -33.68 -9.37 -24.21
C ILE A 318 -32.44 -9.91 -23.49
N ILE A 319 -31.31 -9.27 -23.75
CA ILE A 319 -30.04 -9.43 -23.05
C ILE A 319 -29.66 -8.06 -22.47
N LEU A 320 -29.07 -8.06 -21.28
CA LEU A 320 -28.49 -6.86 -20.70
C LEU A 320 -27.03 -6.77 -21.12
N GLY A 321 -26.73 -5.83 -22.00
CA GLY A 321 -25.48 -5.78 -22.75
C GLY A 321 -24.29 -5.21 -21.98
N GLU A 322 -24.56 -4.37 -20.99
CA GLU A 322 -23.59 -3.77 -20.08
C GLU A 322 -24.30 -3.36 -18.78
N ILE A 323 -23.74 -3.78 -17.65
CA ILE A 323 -24.15 -3.37 -16.30
C ILE A 323 -22.97 -3.46 -15.33
N GLY A 324 -22.91 -2.57 -14.35
CA GLY A 324 -21.87 -2.65 -13.33
C GLY A 324 -21.97 -1.48 -12.37
N TRP A 325 -20.93 -1.31 -11.57
CA TRP A 325 -20.73 -0.10 -10.78
C TRP A 325 -19.25 0.26 -10.73
N ALA A 326 -18.93 1.55 -10.84
CA ALA A 326 -17.55 2.00 -10.72
C ALA A 326 -16.98 1.73 -9.31
N THR A 327 -15.77 1.21 -9.29
CA THR A 327 -15.00 0.81 -8.10
C THR A 327 -14.41 2.01 -7.43
N MET A 328 -13.98 3.00 -8.19
CA MET A 328 -13.53 4.31 -7.74
C MET A 328 -14.21 5.31 -8.68
N GLY A 329 -15.23 6.00 -8.19
CA GLY A 329 -15.91 7.06 -8.93
C GLY A 329 -15.84 8.33 -8.09
N THR A 330 -15.50 9.44 -8.72
CA THR A 330 -15.60 10.77 -8.09
C THR A 330 -16.28 11.78 -9.02
N GLU A 331 -16.18 11.57 -10.34
CA GLU A 331 -16.81 12.42 -11.36
C GLU A 331 -18.35 12.39 -11.30
N LEU A 332 -18.93 11.21 -11.02
CA LEU A 332 -20.39 11.01 -10.97
C LEU A 332 -20.93 10.89 -9.52
N GLY A 333 -20.12 11.17 -8.51
CA GLY A 333 -20.48 11.09 -7.09
C GLY A 333 -19.56 10.20 -6.24
N ASP A 334 -19.92 10.00 -4.97
CA ASP A 334 -19.13 9.22 -4.02
C ASP A 334 -19.05 7.72 -4.39
N ARG A 335 -17.89 7.11 -4.13
CA ARG A 335 -17.69 5.66 -4.26
C ARG A 335 -18.68 4.88 -3.37
N ALA A 336 -19.42 3.96 -3.97
CA ALA A 336 -20.21 2.97 -3.25
C ALA A 336 -19.33 2.06 -2.37
N SER A 337 -19.75 1.77 -1.14
CA SER A 337 -18.99 0.86 -0.28
C SER A 337 -18.93 -0.55 -0.89
N GLU A 338 -17.90 -1.32 -0.54
CA GLU A 338 -17.74 -2.70 -1.03
C GLU A 338 -18.96 -3.56 -0.71
N GLN A 339 -19.58 -3.38 0.46
CA GLN A 339 -20.79 -4.10 0.82
C GLN A 339 -21.97 -3.77 -0.10
N LYS A 340 -22.13 -2.50 -0.48
CA LYS A 340 -23.18 -2.08 -1.42
C LYS A 340 -22.93 -2.65 -2.82
N GLN A 341 -21.68 -2.66 -3.27
CA GLN A 341 -21.29 -3.27 -4.54
C GLN A 341 -21.58 -4.77 -4.54
N VAL A 342 -21.10 -5.51 -3.53
CA VAL A 342 -21.40 -6.95 -3.37
C VAL A 342 -22.90 -7.21 -3.43
N ARG A 343 -23.71 -6.43 -2.70
CA ARG A 343 -25.18 -6.56 -2.71
C ARG A 343 -25.75 -6.36 -4.12
N PHE A 344 -25.38 -5.28 -4.81
CA PHE A 344 -25.89 -4.98 -6.16
C PHE A 344 -25.60 -6.11 -7.14
N TYR A 345 -24.35 -6.59 -7.20
CA TYR A 345 -23.94 -7.67 -8.10
C TYR A 345 -24.63 -9.00 -7.76
N HIS A 346 -24.87 -9.29 -6.48
CA HIS A 346 -25.63 -10.46 -6.06
C HIS A 346 -27.12 -10.36 -6.48
N GLU A 347 -27.74 -9.20 -6.27
CA GLU A 347 -29.13 -8.95 -6.66
C GLU A 347 -29.34 -9.06 -8.17
N ILE A 348 -28.45 -8.48 -8.99
CA ILE A 348 -28.55 -8.59 -10.45
C ILE A 348 -28.28 -10.02 -10.93
N LYS A 349 -27.30 -10.74 -10.37
CA LYS A 349 -27.04 -12.14 -10.74
C LYS A 349 -28.26 -13.01 -10.47
N LYS A 350 -28.88 -12.82 -9.30
CA LYS A 350 -30.10 -13.52 -8.93
C LYS A 350 -31.25 -13.17 -9.88
N PHE A 351 -31.47 -11.88 -10.14
CA PHE A 351 -32.50 -11.42 -11.08
C PHE A 351 -32.30 -12.01 -12.48
N ALA A 352 -31.07 -11.93 -13.02
CA ALA A 352 -30.70 -12.45 -14.33
C ALA A 352 -30.99 -13.96 -14.45
N ALA A 353 -30.64 -14.74 -13.42
CA ALA A 353 -30.92 -16.16 -13.36
C ALA A 353 -32.43 -16.46 -13.26
N GLU A 354 -33.17 -15.75 -12.40
CA GLU A 354 -34.61 -15.93 -12.25
C GLU A 354 -35.39 -15.60 -13.53
N LYS A 355 -34.99 -14.52 -14.24
CA LYS A 355 -35.66 -14.06 -15.47
C LYS A 355 -35.16 -14.70 -16.74
N ASN A 356 -34.13 -15.54 -16.68
CA ASN A 356 -33.43 -16.07 -17.84
C ASN A 356 -32.94 -14.95 -18.80
N ILE A 357 -32.29 -13.94 -18.24
CA ILE A 357 -31.70 -12.82 -18.99
C ILE A 357 -30.18 -12.94 -18.90
N THR A 358 -29.50 -13.20 -20.02
CA THR A 358 -28.04 -13.09 -20.06
C THR A 358 -27.64 -11.65 -19.76
N THR A 359 -26.74 -11.48 -18.81
CA THR A 359 -26.29 -10.18 -18.32
C THR A 359 -24.77 -10.07 -18.41
N PHE A 360 -24.28 -9.09 -19.15
CA PHE A 360 -22.87 -8.79 -19.33
C PHE A 360 -22.42 -7.70 -18.36
N PHE A 361 -21.45 -8.02 -17.51
CA PHE A 361 -20.85 -7.01 -16.65
C PHE A 361 -19.89 -6.15 -17.43
N PHE A 362 -20.02 -4.85 -17.20
CA PHE A 362 -19.16 -3.84 -17.79
C PHE A 362 -17.73 -4.12 -17.37
N GLU A 363 -16.90 -4.46 -18.36
CA GLU A 363 -15.48 -4.74 -18.27
C GLU A 363 -15.03 -5.76 -17.22
N ALA A 364 -14.19 -6.72 -17.63
CA ALA A 364 -13.61 -7.67 -16.71
C ALA A 364 -12.66 -6.99 -15.72
N PHE A 365 -11.82 -6.08 -16.20
CA PHE A 365 -10.70 -5.48 -15.47
C PHE A 365 -10.85 -3.94 -15.39
N ASP A 366 -10.45 -3.36 -14.26
CA ASP A 366 -10.22 -1.91 -14.16
C ASP A 366 -9.05 -1.56 -15.08
N GLU A 367 -9.26 -0.69 -16.06
CA GLU A 367 -8.20 -0.31 -16.98
C GLU A 367 -8.13 1.20 -17.10
N ASP A 368 -6.93 1.74 -16.86
CA ASP A 368 -6.69 3.18 -16.77
C ASP A 368 -6.90 3.91 -18.10
N TRP A 369 -6.84 3.18 -19.22
CA TRP A 369 -6.96 3.69 -20.57
C TRP A 369 -8.40 4.13 -20.92
N LYS A 370 -9.40 3.73 -20.14
CA LYS A 370 -10.84 3.98 -20.42
C LYS A 370 -11.34 5.41 -20.17
N GLY A 371 -10.46 6.36 -19.83
CA GLY A 371 -10.83 7.77 -19.67
C GLY A 371 -9.88 8.68 -20.46
N ASN A 372 -10.40 9.45 -21.42
CA ASN A 372 -9.59 10.26 -22.31
C ASN A 372 -9.17 11.60 -21.68
N ASN A 373 -7.84 11.85 -21.57
CA ASN A 373 -7.09 12.70 -22.51
C ASN A 373 -5.59 12.78 -22.13
N GLU A 374 -4.70 12.52 -23.10
CA GLU A 374 -3.23 12.59 -22.92
C GLU A 374 -2.67 14.00 -22.66
N GLU A 375 -3.48 15.06 -22.81
CA GLU A 375 -3.07 16.45 -22.52
C GLU A 375 -3.28 16.90 -21.06
N LEU A 376 -3.97 16.11 -20.24
CA LEU A 376 -4.22 16.43 -18.83
C LEU A 376 -3.55 15.41 -17.92
N GLN A 377 -2.24 15.59 -17.71
CA GLN A 377 -1.40 14.88 -16.73
C GLN A 377 -1.84 15.05 -15.26
N GLN A 378 -3.14 15.10 -14.92
CA GLN A 378 -3.54 15.43 -13.56
C GLN A 378 -4.95 15.04 -13.09
N ASP A 379 -5.64 14.05 -13.68
CA ASP A 379 -6.87 13.55 -13.04
C ASP A 379 -7.04 12.02 -13.00
N MET A 380 -6.93 11.47 -11.79
CA MET A 380 -7.09 10.05 -11.44
C MET A 380 -8.55 9.69 -11.11
N SER A 381 -9.52 10.56 -11.42
CA SER A 381 -10.78 10.63 -10.66
C SER A 381 -12.04 10.17 -11.43
N GLY A 382 -11.89 9.75 -12.69
CA GLY A 382 -12.98 9.32 -13.58
C GLY A 382 -13.53 7.91 -13.29
N ALA A 383 -14.85 7.77 -13.33
CA ALA A 383 -15.54 6.49 -13.06
C ALA A 383 -15.25 5.43 -14.14
N GLU A 384 -15.03 5.86 -15.38
CA GLU A 384 -14.83 5.02 -16.58
C GLU A 384 -13.63 4.06 -16.48
N LYS A 385 -12.64 4.41 -15.67
CA LYS A 385 -11.41 3.61 -15.46
C LYS A 385 -11.63 2.38 -14.56
N HIS A 386 -12.73 2.35 -13.80
CA HIS A 386 -12.83 1.49 -12.61
C HIS A 386 -14.07 0.58 -12.56
N TRP A 387 -14.57 0.08 -13.69
CA TRP A 387 -15.79 -0.73 -13.73
C TRP A 387 -15.60 -2.24 -13.54
N GLY A 388 -14.34 -2.71 -13.47
CA GLY A 388 -14.00 -4.11 -13.45
C GLY A 388 -14.54 -4.86 -12.23
N ILE A 389 -14.76 -6.17 -12.37
CA ILE A 389 -14.92 -7.08 -11.21
C ILE A 389 -13.58 -7.72 -10.79
N PHE A 390 -12.55 -7.50 -11.60
CA PHE A 390 -11.15 -7.69 -11.29
C PHE A 390 -10.43 -6.33 -11.29
N THR A 391 -9.39 -6.19 -10.48
CA THR A 391 -8.53 -5.01 -10.45
C THR A 391 -7.62 -4.96 -11.68
N VAL A 392 -6.96 -3.82 -11.91
CA VAL A 392 -5.99 -3.64 -13.01
C VAL A 392 -4.82 -4.63 -12.95
N ASP A 393 -4.48 -5.12 -11.75
CA ASP A 393 -3.47 -6.17 -11.54
C ASP A 393 -4.06 -7.58 -11.59
N ARG A 394 -5.23 -7.75 -12.23
CA ARG A 394 -5.88 -9.04 -12.52
C ARG A 394 -6.34 -9.82 -11.28
N LYS A 395 -6.43 -9.17 -10.12
CA LYS A 395 -6.91 -9.81 -8.88
C LYS A 395 -8.43 -9.73 -8.76
N ALA A 396 -9.02 -10.82 -8.31
CA ALA A 396 -10.45 -10.87 -8.00
C ALA A 396 -10.79 -9.88 -6.87
N LYS A 397 -11.81 -9.04 -7.07
CA LYS A 397 -12.33 -8.11 -6.06
C LYS A 397 -13.23 -8.81 -5.04
N PRO A 398 -13.57 -8.18 -3.90
CA PRO A 398 -14.46 -8.78 -2.90
C PRO A 398 -15.79 -9.30 -3.46
N VAL A 399 -16.36 -8.62 -4.46
CA VAL A 399 -17.56 -9.07 -5.18
C VAL A 399 -17.38 -10.46 -5.79
N MET A 400 -16.20 -10.78 -6.31
CA MET A 400 -15.91 -12.07 -6.93
C MET A 400 -15.80 -13.20 -5.92
N TYR A 401 -15.42 -12.93 -4.67
CA TYR A 401 -15.32 -13.97 -3.66
C TYR A 401 -16.70 -14.51 -3.23
N ASP A 402 -17.73 -13.67 -3.24
CA ASP A 402 -19.10 -14.11 -2.98
C ASP A 402 -19.68 -14.88 -4.18
N LEU A 403 -19.48 -14.34 -5.38
CA LEU A 403 -19.97 -14.97 -6.61
C LEU A 403 -19.27 -16.30 -6.91
N TYR A 404 -17.99 -16.41 -6.53
CA TYR A 404 -17.09 -17.55 -6.77
C TYR A 404 -16.13 -17.75 -5.59
N PRO A 405 -16.56 -18.49 -4.54
CA PRO A 405 -15.77 -18.68 -3.33
C PRO A 405 -14.39 -19.33 -3.53
N ASP A 406 -14.18 -20.07 -4.63
CA ASP A 406 -12.88 -20.68 -4.99
C ASP A 406 -11.79 -19.64 -5.33
N LEU A 407 -12.20 -18.40 -5.60
CA LEU A 407 -11.29 -17.26 -5.78
C LEU A 407 -10.86 -16.64 -4.45
N HIS A 408 -11.47 -17.01 -3.33
CA HIS A 408 -11.13 -16.43 -2.03
C HIS A 408 -9.74 -16.93 -1.57
N PRO A 409 -8.75 -16.05 -1.32
CA PRO A 409 -7.40 -16.47 -0.96
C PRO A 409 -7.33 -17.39 0.26
N GLU A 410 -8.11 -17.10 1.32
CA GLU A 410 -8.23 -17.98 2.49
C GLU A 410 -8.68 -19.40 2.16
N LYS A 411 -9.63 -19.55 1.23
CA LYS A 411 -10.13 -20.87 0.88
C LYS A 411 -9.04 -21.68 0.19
N GLN A 412 -8.31 -21.07 -0.73
CA GLN A 412 -7.18 -21.69 -1.42
C GLN A 412 -6.07 -22.08 -0.43
N ILE A 413 -5.75 -21.21 0.53
CA ILE A 413 -4.79 -21.51 1.60
C ILE A 413 -5.26 -22.69 2.45
N ASN A 414 -6.53 -22.68 2.88
CA ASN A 414 -7.11 -23.78 3.66
C ASN A 414 -7.14 -25.10 2.86
N ASP A 415 -7.40 -25.06 1.55
CA ASP A 415 -7.35 -26.22 0.68
C ASP A 415 -5.93 -26.79 0.58
N ILE A 416 -4.90 -25.94 0.52
CA ILE A 416 -3.49 -26.37 0.59
C ILE A 416 -3.20 -27.00 1.95
N ILE A 417 -3.54 -26.33 3.05
CA ILE A 417 -3.28 -26.79 4.42
C ILE A 417 -4.00 -28.11 4.73
N SER A 418 -5.24 -28.27 4.25
CA SER A 418 -6.01 -29.52 4.42
C SER A 418 -5.35 -30.73 3.75
N LYS A 419 -4.52 -30.49 2.74
CA LYS A 419 -3.76 -31.51 2.02
C LYS A 419 -2.36 -31.72 2.60
N MET A 420 -1.91 -30.88 3.55
CA MET A 420 -0.62 -31.05 4.24
C MET A 420 -0.72 -32.13 5.31
N THR A 421 0.33 -32.92 5.45
CA THR A 421 0.52 -33.79 6.62
C THR A 421 0.90 -32.96 7.83
N LEU A 422 0.64 -33.45 9.04
CA LEU A 422 1.06 -32.78 10.27
C LEU A 422 2.58 -32.51 10.30
N ASP A 423 3.39 -33.43 9.78
CA ASP A 423 4.84 -33.28 9.68
C ASP A 423 5.24 -32.10 8.79
N GLU A 424 4.60 -31.94 7.63
CA GLU A 424 4.85 -30.79 6.75
C GLU A 424 4.39 -29.49 7.40
N LYS A 425 3.22 -29.49 8.06
CA LYS A 425 2.71 -28.33 8.80
C LYS A 425 3.71 -27.85 9.86
N ILE A 426 4.22 -28.77 10.68
CA ILE A 426 5.20 -28.45 11.73
C ILE A 426 6.54 -27.97 11.13
N ARG A 427 7.05 -28.62 10.08
CA ARG A 427 8.31 -28.19 9.43
C ARG A 427 8.19 -26.79 8.83
N TYR A 428 7.02 -26.45 8.29
CA TYR A 428 6.77 -25.13 7.70
C TYR A 428 6.83 -23.98 8.72
N LEU A 429 6.78 -24.28 10.03
CA LEU A 429 6.94 -23.29 11.11
C LEU A 429 8.39 -22.90 11.40
N GLY A 430 9.37 -23.35 10.61
CA GLY A 430 10.74 -22.85 10.70
C GLY A 430 11.44 -22.72 9.35
N GLY A 431 12.58 -22.03 9.33
CA GLY A 431 13.41 -21.91 8.14
C GLY A 431 14.31 -23.12 7.88
N THR A 432 15.01 -23.14 6.73
CA THR A 432 15.91 -24.26 6.35
C THR A 432 17.37 -24.07 6.80
N GLY A 433 17.63 -23.15 7.73
CA GLY A 433 18.95 -22.83 8.28
C GLY A 433 19.67 -21.67 7.57
N PHE A 434 20.84 -21.32 8.10
CA PHE A 434 21.69 -20.21 7.66
C PHE A 434 23.05 -20.73 7.17
N ILE A 435 23.57 -20.19 6.07
CA ILE A 435 24.91 -20.49 5.54
C ILE A 435 25.56 -19.17 5.16
N SER A 436 26.58 -18.76 5.92
CA SER A 436 27.28 -17.49 5.71
C SER A 436 27.71 -17.29 4.25
N GLY A 437 27.34 -16.16 3.67
CA GLY A 437 27.65 -15.79 2.29
C GLY A 437 26.94 -16.60 1.20
N LYS A 438 26.01 -17.51 1.56
CA LYS A 438 25.27 -18.35 0.60
C LYS A 438 23.77 -18.35 0.82
N LYS A 439 23.30 -18.34 2.07
CA LYS A 439 21.89 -18.45 2.44
C LYS A 439 21.63 -17.71 3.75
N ILE A 440 20.72 -16.74 3.73
CA ILE A 440 20.30 -16.02 4.94
C ILE A 440 19.13 -16.75 5.61
N GLY A 441 18.08 -17.06 4.85
CA GLY A 441 16.94 -17.82 5.31
C GLY A 441 16.05 -18.23 4.14
N GLU A 442 15.33 -19.32 4.30
CA GLU A 442 14.42 -19.89 3.30
C GLU A 442 13.28 -20.62 4.01
N THR A 443 12.08 -20.61 3.45
CA THR A 443 11.00 -21.52 3.88
C THR A 443 11.25 -22.94 3.38
N TYR A 444 10.64 -23.94 4.03
CA TYR A 444 10.62 -25.29 3.47
C TYR A 444 9.75 -25.35 2.20
N PRO A 445 10.13 -26.13 1.17
CA PRO A 445 9.24 -26.42 0.04
C PRO A 445 8.30 -27.60 0.36
N ILE A 446 7.15 -27.63 -0.30
CA ILE A 446 6.24 -28.79 -0.34
C ILE A 446 5.84 -29.02 -1.80
N GLU A 447 6.74 -29.63 -2.56
CA GLU A 447 6.65 -29.77 -4.02
C GLU A 447 5.36 -30.47 -4.48
N ARG A 448 4.92 -31.50 -3.75
CA ARG A 448 3.67 -32.23 -4.09
C ARG A 448 2.41 -31.36 -4.02
N LEU A 449 2.47 -30.22 -3.34
CA LEU A 449 1.38 -29.23 -3.23
C LEU A 449 1.68 -27.96 -4.03
N GLY A 450 2.76 -27.93 -4.80
CA GLY A 450 3.16 -26.74 -5.56
C GLY A 450 3.64 -25.59 -4.67
N LEU A 451 4.07 -25.84 -3.43
CA LEU A 451 4.64 -24.80 -2.56
C LEU A 451 6.16 -24.69 -2.77
N PRO A 452 6.64 -23.58 -3.36
CA PRO A 452 8.06 -23.40 -3.64
C PRO A 452 8.84 -22.95 -2.40
N VAL A 453 10.16 -22.83 -2.54
CA VAL A 453 11.03 -22.17 -1.56
C VAL A 453 10.89 -20.65 -1.69
N PHE A 454 10.57 -19.96 -0.59
CA PHE A 454 10.66 -18.51 -0.51
C PHE A 454 12.01 -18.11 0.09
N LYS A 455 12.91 -17.62 -0.77
CA LYS A 455 14.25 -17.16 -0.36
C LYS A 455 14.19 -15.78 0.28
N MET A 456 14.95 -15.63 1.36
CA MET A 456 15.10 -14.38 2.11
C MET A 456 16.49 -13.76 1.90
N THR A 457 16.55 -12.44 1.90
CA THR A 457 17.80 -11.67 1.80
C THR A 457 17.77 -10.46 2.75
N ASP A 458 18.92 -10.12 3.31
CA ASP A 458 19.14 -8.86 4.01
C ASP A 458 19.46 -7.74 3.01
N ALA A 459 19.28 -6.45 3.29
CA ALA A 459 18.23 -5.88 4.13
C ALA A 459 17.92 -4.48 3.57
N THR A 460 17.76 -3.46 4.43
CA THR A 460 17.30 -2.11 4.06
C THR A 460 18.13 -1.44 2.95
N LEU A 461 19.45 -1.67 2.93
CA LEU A 461 20.39 -0.95 2.04
C LEU A 461 20.54 -1.57 0.64
N GLY A 462 19.81 -2.63 0.33
CA GLY A 462 19.95 -3.40 -0.91
C GLY A 462 19.89 -4.90 -0.64
N SER A 463 19.72 -5.68 -1.70
CA SER A 463 19.72 -7.15 -1.61
C SER A 463 21.15 -7.68 -1.50
N LYS A 464 21.60 -7.92 -0.27
CA LYS A 464 22.94 -8.41 0.09
C LYS A 464 23.37 -9.65 -0.64
N MET A 465 22.43 -10.56 -0.89
CA MET A 465 22.71 -11.84 -1.54
C MET A 465 22.61 -11.78 -3.06
N THR A 466 22.10 -10.68 -3.64
CA THR A 466 22.02 -10.51 -5.08
C THR A 466 23.38 -10.08 -5.63
N LYS A 467 23.88 -10.80 -6.63
CA LYS A 467 25.21 -10.52 -7.19
C LYS A 467 25.21 -9.17 -7.92
N GLY A 468 26.17 -8.32 -7.54
CA GLY A 468 26.39 -7.02 -8.18
C GLY A 468 25.30 -5.99 -7.86
N ALA A 469 24.42 -6.24 -6.88
CA ALA A 469 23.42 -5.28 -6.44
C ALA A 469 24.06 -3.94 -6.01
N THR A 470 23.38 -2.84 -6.30
CA THR A 470 23.75 -1.51 -5.80
C THR A 470 23.56 -1.46 -4.30
N LEU A 471 24.63 -1.11 -3.57
CA LEU A 471 24.52 -0.72 -2.17
C LEU A 471 24.08 0.75 -2.11
N PHE A 472 22.90 1.00 -1.56
CA PHE A 472 22.37 2.35 -1.43
C PHE A 472 22.99 3.08 -0.22
N PRO A 473 22.89 4.43 -0.16
CA PRO A 473 23.25 5.16 1.05
C PRO A 473 22.49 4.64 2.27
N ALA A 474 23.09 4.83 3.44
CA ALA A 474 22.50 4.47 4.72
C ALA A 474 21.05 4.95 4.84
N TYR A 475 20.17 4.18 5.48
CA TYR A 475 18.74 4.54 5.53
C TYR A 475 18.51 5.86 6.27
N ILE A 476 19.36 6.19 7.25
CA ILE A 476 19.34 7.50 7.90
C ILE A 476 19.68 8.66 6.95
N CYS A 477 20.47 8.43 5.90
CA CYS A 477 20.71 9.42 4.84
C CYS A 477 19.44 9.64 4.02
N GLN A 478 18.65 8.59 3.75
CA GLN A 478 17.33 8.78 3.14
C GLN A 478 16.38 9.54 4.07
N ALA A 479 16.37 9.25 5.37
CA ALA A 479 15.55 10.01 6.32
C ALA A 479 15.96 11.49 6.37
N ALA A 480 17.26 11.78 6.29
CA ALA A 480 17.79 13.14 6.20
C ALA A 480 17.32 13.90 4.94
N ALA A 481 16.84 13.19 3.92
CA ALA A 481 16.26 13.82 2.74
C ALA A 481 14.87 14.41 2.97
N PHE A 482 14.12 13.98 3.99
CA PHE A 482 12.73 14.39 4.26
C PHE A 482 11.85 14.32 3.00
N ASN A 483 12.02 13.23 2.23
CA ASN A 483 11.35 13.03 0.95
C ASN A 483 10.74 11.62 0.87
N GLU A 484 9.41 11.57 0.94
CA GLU A 484 8.62 10.34 0.92
C GLU A 484 8.72 9.61 -0.42
N GLU A 485 8.64 10.32 -1.54
CA GLU A 485 8.74 9.75 -2.89
C GLU A 485 10.09 9.06 -3.10
N LEU A 486 11.16 9.66 -2.57
CA LEU A 486 12.49 9.07 -2.65
C LEU A 486 12.60 7.76 -1.83
N ALA A 487 11.81 7.61 -0.76
CA ALA A 487 11.72 6.36 -0.01
C ALA A 487 11.07 5.25 -0.85
N TYR A 488 10.01 5.57 -1.61
CA TYR A 488 9.38 4.64 -2.55
C TYR A 488 10.36 4.19 -3.64
N GLN A 489 11.08 5.13 -4.25
CA GLN A 489 12.08 4.83 -5.27
C GLN A 489 13.20 3.92 -4.74
N TYR A 490 13.61 4.13 -3.48
CA TYR A 490 14.56 3.26 -2.78
C TYR A 490 14.00 1.85 -2.64
N GLY A 491 12.81 1.69 -2.04
CA GLY A 491 12.18 0.37 -1.85
C GLY A 491 11.99 -0.40 -3.17
N LYS A 492 11.52 0.30 -4.22
CA LYS A 492 11.38 -0.25 -5.57
C LYS A 492 12.70 -0.80 -6.11
N ALA A 493 13.77 -0.03 -6.02
CA ALA A 493 15.07 -0.44 -6.54
C ALA A 493 15.62 -1.66 -5.78
N VAL A 494 15.46 -1.71 -4.45
CA VAL A 494 15.85 -2.87 -3.63
C VAL A 494 15.05 -4.12 -4.02
N ALA A 495 13.73 -4.02 -4.19
CA ALA A 495 12.92 -5.16 -4.60
C ALA A 495 13.31 -5.70 -5.99
N GLN A 496 13.60 -4.83 -6.95
CA GLN A 496 14.11 -5.26 -8.25
C GLN A 496 15.44 -6.03 -8.14
N GLN A 497 16.30 -5.69 -7.17
CA GLN A 497 17.49 -6.48 -6.87
C GLN A 497 17.15 -7.86 -6.30
N CYS A 498 16.16 -7.95 -5.41
CA CYS A 498 15.70 -9.22 -4.86
C CYS A 498 15.16 -10.14 -5.97
N VAL A 499 14.27 -9.62 -6.83
CA VAL A 499 13.65 -10.36 -7.95
C VAL A 499 14.70 -10.88 -8.94
N ALA A 500 15.78 -10.13 -9.19
CA ALA A 500 16.84 -10.52 -10.13
C ALA A 500 17.48 -11.89 -9.82
N ASP A 501 17.53 -12.28 -8.53
CA ASP A 501 18.12 -13.54 -8.06
C ASP A 501 17.12 -14.44 -7.31
N GLY A 502 15.83 -14.14 -7.40
CA GLY A 502 14.78 -15.01 -6.86
C GLY A 502 14.48 -14.86 -5.37
N TYR A 503 14.93 -13.77 -4.73
CA TYR A 503 14.56 -13.44 -3.36
C TYR A 503 13.18 -12.79 -3.34
N ARG A 504 12.26 -13.36 -2.56
CA ARG A 504 10.87 -12.89 -2.47
C ARG A 504 10.48 -12.37 -1.09
N ILE A 505 11.41 -12.44 -0.13
CA ILE A 505 11.26 -11.85 1.20
C ILE A 505 12.51 -11.01 1.49
N LEU A 506 12.31 -9.70 1.65
CA LEU A 506 13.34 -8.77 2.09
C LEU A 506 13.25 -8.63 3.61
N LEU A 507 14.37 -8.84 4.30
CA LEU A 507 14.49 -8.67 5.75
C LEU A 507 14.73 -7.20 6.10
N GLY A 508 13.80 -6.34 5.71
CA GLY A 508 13.84 -4.90 5.94
C GLY A 508 12.53 -4.23 5.49
N PRO A 509 12.34 -2.94 5.81
CA PRO A 509 13.32 -2.04 6.41
C PRO A 509 13.44 -2.12 7.94
N GLY A 510 14.59 -1.67 8.45
CA GLY A 510 14.83 -1.42 9.88
C GLY A 510 14.30 -0.04 10.32
N VAL A 511 13.53 0.03 11.40
CA VAL A 511 12.84 1.27 11.85
C VAL A 511 12.88 1.52 13.36
N ASN A 512 13.83 0.91 14.07
CA ASN A 512 14.00 1.21 15.49
C ASN A 512 14.44 2.69 15.67
N ILE A 513 13.84 3.38 16.65
CA ILE A 513 14.13 4.79 16.94
C ILE A 513 15.60 4.98 17.35
N TYR A 514 16.22 6.03 16.82
CA TYR A 514 17.49 6.56 17.32
C TYR A 514 17.28 7.06 18.76
N ARG A 515 17.58 6.19 19.72
CA ARG A 515 17.48 6.50 21.15
C ARG A 515 18.84 6.82 21.74
N VAL A 516 19.83 5.98 21.44
CA VAL A 516 21.19 6.12 21.92
C VAL A 516 22.12 6.30 20.71
N PRO A 517 22.98 7.32 20.68
CA PRO A 517 23.93 7.56 19.58
C PRO A 517 24.91 6.41 19.44
N ASN A 518 25.21 5.74 20.55
CA ASN A 518 26.14 4.62 20.63
C ASN A 518 25.65 3.38 19.86
N CYS A 519 24.36 3.27 19.54
CA CYS A 519 23.81 2.08 18.88
C CYS A 519 24.50 1.84 17.54
N GLY A 520 25.12 0.67 17.37
CA GLY A 520 25.87 0.33 16.16
C GLY A 520 25.04 0.13 14.90
N ARG A 521 23.71 0.28 14.98
CA ARG A 521 22.77 0.11 13.86
C ARG A 521 21.99 1.38 13.53
N ASN A 522 22.31 2.51 14.16
CA ASN A 522 21.63 3.78 13.86
C ASN A 522 21.65 4.12 12.36
N PHE A 523 22.72 3.76 11.64
CA PHE A 523 22.84 4.00 10.19
C PHE A 523 21.76 3.32 9.34
N GLU A 524 21.23 2.17 9.76
CA GLU A 524 20.22 1.40 9.01
C GLU A 524 18.77 1.71 9.44
N TYR A 525 18.59 2.69 10.34
CA TYR A 525 17.29 3.18 10.81
C TYR A 525 16.99 4.61 10.33
N SER A 526 15.80 5.14 10.66
CA SER A 526 15.28 6.42 10.11
C SER A 526 15.47 7.66 11.00
N GLY A 527 16.16 7.55 12.14
CA GLY A 527 16.39 8.67 13.07
C GLY A 527 15.50 8.64 14.32
N GLU A 528 15.34 9.78 14.98
CA GLU A 528 14.81 9.85 16.36
C GLU A 528 13.31 10.16 16.45
N ASP A 529 12.70 10.62 15.35
CA ASP A 529 11.31 11.05 15.35
C ASP A 529 10.36 9.98 14.77
N PRO A 530 9.32 9.57 15.52
CA PRO A 530 8.37 8.56 15.08
C PRO A 530 7.52 8.96 13.88
N TYR A 531 7.23 10.25 13.69
CA TYR A 531 6.46 10.73 12.55
C TYR A 531 7.30 10.64 11.28
N LEU A 532 8.54 11.14 11.30
CA LEU A 532 9.47 11.01 10.17
C LEU A 532 9.68 9.54 9.79
N ALA A 533 9.98 8.68 10.77
CA ALA A 533 10.17 7.25 10.52
C ALA A 533 8.91 6.58 9.95
N ALA A 534 7.72 6.95 10.43
CA ALA A 534 6.46 6.43 9.89
C ALA A 534 6.21 6.85 8.44
N ARG A 535 6.50 8.09 8.07
CA ARG A 535 6.33 8.56 6.68
C ARG A 535 7.30 7.87 5.73
N THR A 536 8.58 7.74 6.10
CA THR A 536 9.59 7.12 5.22
C THR A 536 9.39 5.61 5.09
N VAL A 537 8.99 4.91 6.16
CA VAL A 537 8.81 3.45 6.11
C VAL A 537 7.62 3.05 5.25
N VAL A 538 6.53 3.83 5.27
CA VAL A 538 5.32 3.50 4.50
C VAL A 538 5.64 3.44 3.02
N GLU A 539 6.29 4.48 2.50
CA GLU A 539 6.63 4.55 1.08
C GLU A 539 7.72 3.55 0.68
N TYR A 540 8.71 3.30 1.53
CA TYR A 540 9.70 2.24 1.28
C TYR A 540 9.04 0.86 1.15
N ILE A 541 8.14 0.50 2.08
CA ILE A 541 7.45 -0.80 2.08
C ILE A 541 6.57 -0.94 0.84
N LYS A 542 5.82 0.10 0.46
CA LYS A 542 5.05 0.10 -0.80
C LYS A 542 5.95 -0.16 -1.99
N GLY A 543 7.04 0.58 -2.11
CA GLY A 543 8.02 0.38 -3.19
C GLY A 543 8.53 -1.07 -3.26
N VAL A 544 8.77 -1.71 -2.12
CA VAL A 544 9.20 -3.12 -2.08
C VAL A 544 8.07 -4.07 -2.53
N GLN A 545 6.86 -3.89 -1.98
CA GLN A 545 5.75 -4.83 -2.19
C GLN A 545 5.09 -4.70 -3.57
N ASP A 546 4.98 -3.48 -4.09
CA ASP A 546 4.45 -3.20 -5.43
C ASP A 546 5.35 -3.80 -6.53
N ASN A 547 6.60 -4.13 -6.18
CA ASN A 547 7.57 -4.79 -7.07
C ASN A 547 7.77 -6.28 -6.72
N GLY A 548 6.76 -6.91 -6.11
CA GLY A 548 6.66 -8.37 -5.99
C GLY A 548 7.57 -9.00 -4.93
N VAL A 549 7.93 -8.27 -3.87
CA VAL A 549 8.75 -8.75 -2.76
C VAL A 549 8.06 -8.46 -1.42
N ILE A 550 7.99 -9.46 -0.54
CA ILE A 550 7.48 -9.28 0.83
C ILE A 550 8.48 -8.44 1.61
N ALA A 551 8.06 -7.26 2.07
CA ALA A 551 8.82 -6.48 3.03
C ALA A 551 8.63 -7.02 4.45
N THR A 552 9.70 -6.95 5.26
CA THR A 552 9.70 -7.40 6.67
C THR A 552 10.15 -6.26 7.57
N VAL A 553 9.19 -5.52 8.13
CA VAL A 553 9.52 -4.39 9.03
C VAL A 553 10.17 -4.89 10.32
N LYS A 554 11.30 -4.30 10.72
CA LYS A 554 12.11 -4.80 11.84
C LYS A 554 12.76 -3.70 12.70
N HIS A 555 13.12 -3.95 13.95
CA HIS A 555 12.87 -5.15 14.76
C HIS A 555 11.82 -4.80 15.81
N PHE A 556 10.71 -5.52 15.79
CA PHE A 556 9.55 -5.26 16.64
C PHE A 556 9.74 -5.86 18.04
N VAL A 557 10.06 -5.08 19.08
CA VAL A 557 10.22 -3.62 19.16
C VAL A 557 11.40 -3.25 20.08
N ALA A 558 11.72 -1.96 20.17
CA ALA A 558 12.66 -1.38 21.14
C ALA A 558 14.07 -2.03 21.19
N ASN A 559 14.55 -2.44 20.01
CA ASN A 559 15.93 -2.89 19.79
C ASN A 559 16.83 -1.68 19.50
N ASN A 560 16.99 -0.81 20.50
CA ASN A 560 17.67 0.48 20.36
C ASN A 560 19.10 0.47 20.90
N THR A 561 19.68 -0.71 21.13
CA THR A 561 21.08 -0.93 21.55
C THR A 561 21.49 -2.30 21.05
N ASP A 562 22.70 -2.40 20.50
CA ASP A 562 23.32 -3.66 20.11
C ASP A 562 24.24 -4.19 21.21
N HIS A 563 24.43 -3.46 22.30
CA HIS A 563 25.18 -3.92 23.45
C HIS A 563 24.47 -5.10 24.12
N TYR A 564 24.89 -6.32 23.78
CA TYR A 564 24.29 -7.56 24.26
C TYR A 564 22.76 -7.58 24.09
N ARG A 565 22.25 -7.18 22.92
CA ARG A 565 20.81 -7.15 22.63
C ARG A 565 20.08 -8.48 22.88
N ARG A 566 20.80 -9.61 22.85
CA ARG A 566 20.29 -10.96 23.17
C ARG A 566 20.17 -11.25 24.67
N ASN A 567 20.62 -10.32 25.52
CA ASN A 567 20.65 -10.42 26.97
C ASN A 567 20.18 -9.11 27.64
N SER A 568 19.58 -8.17 26.91
CA SER A 568 19.05 -6.93 27.47
C SER A 568 17.52 -6.99 27.65
N ASN A 569 17.03 -6.25 28.64
CA ASN A 569 15.61 -6.05 28.88
C ASN A 569 15.27 -4.56 28.79
N SER A 570 14.56 -4.17 27.74
CA SER A 570 14.05 -2.81 27.57
C SER A 570 12.85 -2.61 28.48
N VAL A 571 13.05 -1.87 29.58
CA VAL A 571 12.02 -1.50 30.55
C VAL A 571 11.41 -0.17 30.12
N VAL A 572 10.20 -0.23 29.56
CA VAL A 572 9.57 0.88 28.83
C VAL A 572 8.08 0.98 29.16
N SER A 573 7.62 2.21 29.44
CA SER A 573 6.20 2.48 29.68
C SER A 573 5.36 2.24 28.42
N GLU A 574 4.11 1.82 28.58
CA GLU A 574 3.21 1.65 27.44
C GLU A 574 3.04 2.96 26.66
N ARG A 575 2.92 4.09 27.34
CA ARG A 575 2.82 5.40 26.68
C ARG A 575 4.00 5.67 25.75
N ALA A 576 5.22 5.41 26.20
CA ALA A 576 6.41 5.56 25.36
C ALA A 576 6.42 4.57 24.18
N LEU A 577 6.00 3.31 24.39
CA LEU A 577 5.80 2.38 23.28
C LEU A 577 4.81 2.93 22.25
N ARG A 578 3.64 3.39 22.69
CA ARG A 578 2.56 3.88 21.82
C ARG A 578 2.90 5.16 21.07
N GLU A 579 3.62 6.09 21.70
CA GLU A 579 3.94 7.40 21.13
C GLU A 579 5.29 7.47 20.41
N ILE A 580 6.27 6.61 20.74
CA ILE A 580 7.64 6.68 20.20
C ILE A 580 8.03 5.42 19.44
N TYR A 581 7.87 4.23 20.02
CA TYR A 581 8.48 3.02 19.45
C TYR A 581 7.58 2.19 18.54
N PHE A 582 6.26 2.35 18.66
CA PHE A 582 5.25 1.70 17.81
C PHE A 582 4.84 2.48 16.55
N PRO A 583 4.85 3.83 16.48
CA PRO A 583 4.26 4.54 15.35
C PRO A 583 4.75 4.08 13.96
N ALA A 584 6.05 3.88 13.77
CA ALA A 584 6.58 3.38 12.49
C ALA A 584 6.07 1.96 12.15
N PHE A 585 6.05 1.03 13.12
CA PHE A 585 5.49 -0.31 12.92
C PHE A 585 3.99 -0.29 12.68
N LYS A 586 3.25 0.56 13.42
CA LYS A 586 1.81 0.72 13.25
C LYS A 586 1.47 1.29 11.88
N ALA A 587 2.25 2.26 11.38
CA ALA A 587 2.12 2.81 10.04
C ALA A 587 2.45 1.75 8.98
N ALA A 588 3.52 0.97 9.15
CA ALA A 588 3.85 -0.16 8.29
C ALA A 588 2.68 -1.17 8.17
N VAL A 589 2.03 -1.50 9.29
CA VAL A 589 0.88 -2.42 9.30
C VAL A 589 -0.39 -1.78 8.72
N LYS A 590 -0.76 -0.58 9.18
CA LYS A 590 -2.07 0.02 8.88
C LYS A 590 -2.11 0.76 7.56
N GLU A 591 -1.02 1.43 7.18
CA GLU A 591 -0.94 2.29 6.00
C GLU A 591 -0.21 1.59 4.86
N ALA A 592 0.96 0.99 5.12
CA ALA A 592 1.74 0.29 4.08
C ALA A 592 1.26 -1.15 3.80
N LYS A 593 0.39 -1.69 4.68
CA LYS A 593 -0.08 -3.08 4.62
C LYS A 593 1.07 -4.07 4.49
N VAL A 594 2.10 -3.88 5.33
CA VAL A 594 3.30 -4.72 5.34
C VAL A 594 2.92 -6.19 5.44
N LYS A 595 3.62 -7.06 4.72
CA LYS A 595 3.34 -8.49 4.64
C LYS A 595 4.08 -9.33 5.67
N ALA A 596 5.13 -8.80 6.30
CA ALA A 596 5.82 -9.47 7.38
C ALA A 596 6.36 -8.51 8.46
N VAL A 597 6.47 -9.02 9.69
CA VAL A 597 7.10 -8.35 10.84
C VAL A 597 8.16 -9.28 11.43
N MET A 598 9.36 -8.75 11.70
CA MET A 598 10.40 -9.47 12.43
C MET A 598 10.49 -8.95 13.86
N THR A 599 10.42 -9.85 14.84
CA THR A 599 10.53 -9.50 16.26
C THR A 599 11.97 -9.12 16.63
N SER A 600 12.17 -8.31 17.67
CA SER A 600 13.51 -8.01 18.21
C SER A 600 14.11 -9.14 19.04
N TYR A 601 15.42 -9.02 19.31
CA TYR A 601 16.12 -9.94 20.21
C TYR A 601 15.84 -9.69 21.69
N ASN A 602 15.73 -8.43 22.10
CA ASN A 602 15.70 -8.07 23.52
C ASN A 602 14.38 -8.45 24.20
N GLN A 603 14.39 -8.49 25.53
CA GLN A 603 13.15 -8.51 26.29
C GLN A 603 12.48 -7.13 26.28
N ILE A 604 11.16 -7.14 26.38
CA ILE A 604 10.31 -5.98 26.61
C ILE A 604 9.57 -6.22 27.91
N ASN A 605 9.88 -5.42 28.93
CA ASN A 605 9.29 -5.52 30.26
C ASN A 605 9.30 -6.97 30.81
N GLY A 606 10.43 -7.67 30.66
CA GLY A 606 10.66 -9.02 31.20
C GLY A 606 10.27 -10.18 30.29
N SER A 607 9.78 -9.94 29.07
CA SER A 607 9.42 -10.99 28.10
C SER A 607 10.14 -10.80 26.77
N TRP A 608 10.81 -11.86 26.27
CA TRP A 608 11.45 -11.88 24.95
C TRP A 608 10.47 -11.52 23.85
N ALA A 609 10.83 -10.64 22.91
CA ALA A 609 9.87 -10.08 21.95
C ALA A 609 9.18 -11.16 21.10
N ALA A 610 9.91 -12.16 20.59
CA ALA A 610 9.34 -13.30 19.85
C ALA A 610 8.34 -14.14 20.68
N GLN A 611 8.41 -14.04 22.01
CA GLN A 611 7.64 -14.83 22.96
C GLN A 611 6.66 -13.97 23.78
N ASN A 612 6.46 -12.71 23.40
CA ASN A 612 5.64 -11.77 24.14
C ASN A 612 4.23 -11.73 23.56
N LYS A 613 3.29 -12.38 24.24
CA LYS A 613 1.87 -12.42 23.83
C LYS A 613 1.24 -11.04 23.76
N TRP A 614 1.54 -10.14 24.70
CA TRP A 614 0.98 -8.80 24.68
C TRP A 614 1.41 -8.05 23.41
N LEU A 615 2.69 -8.14 23.02
CA LEU A 615 3.17 -7.51 21.79
C LEU A 615 2.57 -8.11 20.53
N ILE A 616 2.70 -9.43 20.37
CA ILE A 616 2.39 -10.09 19.10
C ILE A 616 0.88 -10.30 18.97
N THR A 617 0.24 -10.91 19.95
CA THR A 617 -1.20 -11.21 19.86
C THR A 617 -2.04 -9.99 20.19
N ASP A 618 -1.83 -9.35 21.33
CA ASP A 618 -2.78 -8.33 21.81
C ASP A 618 -2.62 -7.02 21.03
N VAL A 619 -1.40 -6.49 20.90
CA VAL A 619 -1.15 -5.24 20.17
C VAL A 619 -1.14 -5.45 18.65
N LEU A 620 -0.24 -6.30 18.14
CA LEU A 620 -0.03 -6.40 16.70
C LEU A 620 -1.23 -7.08 15.98
N ARG A 621 -1.71 -8.21 16.48
CA ARG A 621 -2.85 -8.92 15.83
C ARG A 621 -4.20 -8.32 16.21
N ASN A 622 -4.54 -8.22 17.49
CA ASN A 622 -5.90 -7.85 17.90
C ASN A 622 -6.18 -6.35 17.72
N GLU A 623 -5.29 -5.48 18.19
CA GLU A 623 -5.50 -4.03 18.02
C GLU A 623 -5.16 -3.55 16.61
N TRP A 624 -4.04 -4.00 16.04
CA TRP A 624 -3.61 -3.54 14.71
C TRP A 624 -4.12 -4.38 13.55
N GLY A 625 -4.80 -5.50 13.80
CA GLY A 625 -5.42 -6.31 12.76
C GLY A 625 -4.41 -7.00 11.84
N PHE A 626 -3.18 -7.26 12.31
CA PHE A 626 -2.16 -7.91 11.50
C PHE A 626 -2.40 -9.43 11.46
N ASN A 627 -2.72 -9.97 10.29
CA ASN A 627 -2.98 -11.40 10.07
C ASN A 627 -1.97 -12.05 9.11
N HIS A 628 -0.83 -11.40 8.86
CA HIS A 628 0.26 -11.93 8.04
C HIS A 628 1.41 -12.46 8.91
N LEU A 629 2.58 -12.61 8.29
CA LEU A 629 3.76 -13.30 8.81
C LEU A 629 4.45 -12.53 9.94
N VAL A 630 4.55 -13.15 11.12
CA VAL A 630 5.45 -12.76 12.21
C VAL A 630 6.56 -13.78 12.30
N MET A 631 7.81 -13.32 12.13
CA MET A 631 9.00 -14.16 12.24
C MET A 631 9.88 -13.74 13.42
N SER A 632 10.59 -14.72 14.00
CA SER A 632 11.67 -14.40 14.95
C SER A 632 12.85 -13.73 14.23
N ASP A 633 13.66 -12.97 14.97
CA ASP A 633 15.04 -12.72 14.56
C ASP A 633 15.85 -14.04 14.65
N TRP A 634 17.03 -14.08 14.04
CA TRP A 634 17.86 -15.26 13.89
C TRP A 634 18.34 -15.81 15.24
N TRP A 635 17.84 -16.99 15.63
CA TRP A 635 18.10 -17.58 16.94
C TRP A 635 17.62 -16.71 18.12
N GLY A 636 16.58 -15.88 17.91
CA GLY A 636 15.99 -15.00 18.91
C GLY A 636 14.98 -15.66 19.86
N VAL A 637 15.02 -16.99 19.99
CA VAL A 637 14.03 -17.77 20.75
C VAL A 637 14.71 -18.56 21.86
N ASN A 638 14.02 -18.66 23.00
CA ASN A 638 14.48 -19.27 24.26
C ASN A 638 13.46 -20.26 24.86
N ASN A 639 12.17 -20.22 24.49
CA ASN A 639 11.13 -21.07 25.09
C ASN A 639 9.98 -21.41 24.14
N THR A 640 9.68 -22.69 23.98
CA THR A 640 8.60 -23.20 23.10
C THR A 640 7.19 -22.82 23.55
N GLU A 641 6.83 -23.03 24.82
CA GLU A 641 5.45 -22.76 25.28
C GLU A 641 5.12 -21.26 25.20
N LEU A 642 6.09 -20.40 25.53
CA LEU A 642 5.91 -18.95 25.41
C LEU A 642 5.85 -18.49 23.94
N LEU A 643 6.68 -19.07 23.06
CA LEU A 643 6.64 -18.78 21.62
C LEU A 643 5.28 -19.16 21.00
N ILE A 644 4.73 -20.30 21.40
CA ILE A 644 3.39 -20.72 20.97
C ILE A 644 2.33 -19.75 21.47
N SER A 645 2.38 -19.41 22.76
CA SER A 645 1.40 -18.52 23.37
C SER A 645 1.46 -17.09 22.80
N SER A 646 2.59 -16.68 22.23
CA SER A 646 2.78 -15.33 21.69
C SER A 646 2.11 -15.16 20.33
N GLY A 647 2.03 -16.23 19.53
CA GLY A 647 1.50 -16.20 18.17
C GLY A 647 2.53 -15.85 17.10
N THR A 648 3.83 -16.01 17.35
CA THR A 648 4.86 -16.00 16.28
C THR A 648 4.62 -17.16 15.30
N ASP A 649 4.74 -16.91 14.00
CA ASP A 649 4.39 -17.88 12.96
C ASP A 649 5.55 -18.77 12.55
N ILE A 650 6.74 -18.18 12.37
CA ILE A 650 7.93 -18.89 11.90
C ILE A 650 9.16 -18.58 12.76
N GLU A 651 9.91 -19.63 13.08
CA GLU A 651 11.21 -19.56 13.74
C GLU A 651 12.35 -19.50 12.71
N MET A 652 13.24 -18.53 12.85
CA MET A 652 14.39 -18.33 11.97
C MET A 652 15.72 -18.48 12.72
N PRO A 653 16.78 -18.99 12.06
CA PRO A 653 16.79 -19.52 10.69
C PRO A 653 16.34 -20.97 10.56
N ASP A 654 16.21 -21.71 11.66
CA ASP A 654 15.89 -23.12 11.71
C ASP A 654 14.88 -23.43 12.85
N PRO A 655 14.06 -24.49 12.71
CA PRO A 655 13.09 -24.87 13.72
C PRO A 655 13.78 -25.60 14.88
N ASN A 656 14.14 -24.89 15.95
CA ASN A 656 14.64 -25.50 17.20
C ASN A 656 13.54 -25.59 18.27
N TYR A 657 12.75 -24.54 18.42
CA TYR A 657 11.69 -24.41 19.41
C TYR A 657 10.30 -24.76 18.87
N LEU A 658 10.06 -24.59 17.57
CA LEU A 658 8.86 -25.05 16.86
C LEU A 658 9.06 -26.41 16.17
N ALA A 659 10.14 -27.11 16.48
CA ALA A 659 10.44 -28.44 15.93
C ALA A 659 9.46 -29.52 16.42
N ALA A 660 9.28 -30.57 15.60
CA ALA A 660 8.41 -31.72 15.92
C ALA A 660 8.69 -32.35 17.30
N PRO A 661 9.95 -32.57 17.75
CA PRO A 661 10.20 -33.12 19.08
C PRO A 661 9.64 -32.31 20.25
N ARG A 662 9.41 -31.00 20.05
CA ARG A 662 8.86 -30.11 21.08
C ARG A 662 7.36 -29.85 20.91
N ILE A 663 6.86 -29.79 19.67
CA ILE A 663 5.46 -29.53 19.37
C ILE A 663 4.57 -30.78 19.57
N LEU A 664 5.03 -31.96 19.14
CA LEU A 664 4.22 -33.19 19.21
C LEU A 664 3.78 -33.55 20.65
N PRO A 665 4.61 -33.43 21.70
CA PRO A 665 4.16 -33.64 23.08
C PRO A 665 3.08 -32.63 23.53
N LEU A 666 3.16 -31.38 23.07
CA LEU A 666 2.19 -30.33 23.41
C LEU A 666 0.85 -30.55 22.71
N LEU A 667 0.87 -31.03 21.46
CA LEU A 667 -0.34 -31.49 20.76
C LEU A 667 -0.98 -32.67 21.49
N LYS A 668 -0.19 -33.70 21.84
CA LYS A 668 -0.70 -34.90 22.51
C LYS A 668 -1.31 -34.61 23.90
N SER A 669 -0.82 -33.58 24.58
CA SER A 669 -1.35 -33.13 25.87
C SER A 669 -2.50 -32.12 25.76
N GLY A 670 -2.86 -31.68 24.54
CA GLY A 670 -3.91 -30.68 24.32
C GLY A 670 -3.51 -29.24 24.66
N LYS A 671 -2.23 -28.97 24.95
CA LYS A 671 -1.71 -27.61 25.15
C LYS A 671 -1.62 -26.81 23.85
N VAL A 672 -1.56 -27.52 22.72
CA VAL A 672 -1.57 -26.97 21.35
C VAL A 672 -2.62 -27.74 20.56
N THR A 673 -3.29 -27.08 19.61
CA THR A 673 -4.22 -27.71 18.67
C THR A 673 -3.63 -27.74 17.27
N GLU A 674 -4.15 -28.61 16.41
CA GLU A 674 -3.79 -28.58 14.98
C GLU A 674 -4.25 -27.27 14.33
N ASP A 675 -5.43 -26.76 14.70
CA ASP A 675 -5.93 -25.43 14.25
C ASP A 675 -4.94 -24.29 14.54
N TYR A 676 -4.23 -24.34 15.68
CA TYR A 676 -3.18 -23.36 15.98
C TYR A 676 -2.08 -23.40 14.91
N ILE A 677 -1.60 -24.61 14.59
CA ILE A 677 -0.57 -24.85 13.58
C ILE A 677 -1.07 -24.40 12.20
N ASP A 678 -2.29 -24.77 11.83
CA ASP A 678 -2.93 -24.39 10.57
C ASP A 678 -3.02 -22.87 10.42
N THR A 679 -3.35 -22.18 11.51
CA THR A 679 -3.38 -20.71 11.51
C THR A 679 -1.97 -20.12 11.28
N ARG A 680 -0.92 -20.71 11.86
CA ARG A 680 0.47 -20.22 11.64
C ARG A 680 0.91 -20.46 10.19
N VAL A 681 0.64 -21.65 9.64
CA VAL A 681 0.91 -21.96 8.23
C VAL A 681 0.14 -21.01 7.31
N SER A 682 -1.13 -20.73 7.61
CA SER A 682 -1.95 -19.78 6.87
C SER A 682 -1.33 -18.39 6.85
N ASN A 683 -0.84 -17.89 7.98
CA ASN A 683 -0.18 -16.57 8.05
C ASN A 683 1.14 -16.50 7.25
N ILE A 684 1.85 -17.62 7.08
CA ILE A 684 3.04 -17.72 6.23
C ILE A 684 2.64 -17.71 4.75
N LEU A 685 1.60 -18.47 4.37
CA LEU A 685 1.16 -18.60 2.98
C LEU A 685 0.35 -17.39 2.47
N ARG A 686 -0.39 -16.72 3.35
CA ARG A 686 -1.20 -15.53 3.05
C ARG A 686 -0.47 -14.45 2.27
N PRO A 687 0.68 -13.92 2.74
CA PRO A 687 1.38 -12.90 1.99
C PRO A 687 1.85 -13.41 0.62
N CYS A 688 2.26 -14.67 0.52
CA CYS A 688 2.65 -15.28 -0.75
C CYS A 688 1.47 -15.36 -1.73
N MET A 689 0.28 -15.77 -1.25
CA MET A 689 -0.93 -15.86 -2.07
C MET A 689 -1.42 -14.48 -2.52
N GLU A 690 -1.54 -13.52 -1.59
CA GLU A 690 -2.01 -12.15 -1.91
C GLU A 690 -1.09 -11.41 -2.90
N MET A 691 0.19 -11.75 -2.89
CA MET A 691 1.19 -11.20 -3.82
C MET A 691 1.40 -12.05 -5.07
N GLY A 692 0.61 -13.13 -5.28
CA GLY A 692 0.71 -14.00 -6.45
C GLY A 692 2.03 -14.76 -6.56
N LEU A 693 2.74 -14.98 -5.45
CA LEU A 693 4.08 -15.58 -5.44
C LEU A 693 4.06 -17.12 -5.54
N LEU A 694 2.88 -17.75 -5.57
CA LEU A 694 2.76 -19.19 -5.78
C LEU A 694 2.82 -19.58 -7.27
N ASP A 695 2.29 -18.72 -8.14
CA ASP A 695 2.17 -18.98 -9.58
C ASP A 695 3.30 -18.31 -10.40
N ASN A 696 3.95 -17.28 -9.85
CA ASN A 696 4.90 -16.45 -10.57
C ASN A 696 6.33 -17.00 -10.59
N PRO A 697 7.09 -16.81 -11.69
CA PRO A 697 8.52 -17.11 -11.69
C PRO A 697 9.22 -16.29 -10.61
N HIS A 698 9.90 -16.97 -9.69
CA HIS A 698 10.54 -16.27 -8.57
C HIS A 698 11.68 -15.35 -9.03
N GLN A 699 12.34 -15.67 -10.14
CA GLN A 699 13.50 -14.95 -10.64
C GLN A 699 13.21 -14.29 -11.99
N ASP A 700 13.66 -13.05 -12.15
CA ASP A 700 13.71 -12.36 -13.43
C ASP A 700 15.05 -11.62 -13.59
N THR A 701 15.97 -12.21 -14.35
CA THR A 701 17.32 -11.66 -14.55
C THR A 701 17.33 -10.38 -15.39
N THR A 702 16.26 -10.07 -16.12
CA THR A 702 16.15 -8.84 -16.92
C THR A 702 16.13 -7.58 -16.05
N MET A 703 15.73 -7.72 -14.77
CA MET A 703 15.75 -6.63 -13.77
C MET A 703 17.13 -5.98 -13.61
N ARG A 704 18.22 -6.70 -13.92
CA ARG A 704 19.58 -6.16 -13.88
C ARG A 704 19.80 -4.99 -14.85
N SER A 705 19.00 -4.89 -15.92
CA SER A 705 19.01 -3.74 -16.83
C SER A 705 18.67 -2.41 -16.14
N ASN A 706 18.05 -2.46 -14.95
CA ASN A 706 17.69 -1.29 -14.15
C ASN A 706 18.83 -0.75 -13.25
N TRP A 707 20.01 -1.37 -13.23
CA TRP A 707 21.10 -0.95 -12.34
C TRP A 707 21.57 0.49 -12.57
N PRO A 708 21.64 1.01 -13.81
CA PRO A 708 21.91 2.42 -14.04
C PRO A 708 20.89 3.35 -13.35
N GLN A 709 19.60 2.99 -13.36
CA GLN A 709 18.55 3.71 -12.66
C GLN A 709 18.70 3.59 -11.15
N HIS A 710 19.12 2.43 -10.63
CA HIS A 710 19.44 2.23 -9.21
C HIS A 710 20.61 3.14 -8.78
N ALA A 711 21.63 3.28 -9.63
CA ALA A 711 22.73 4.20 -9.39
C ALA A 711 22.25 5.65 -9.29
N GLU A 712 21.32 6.07 -10.15
CA GLU A 712 20.72 7.42 -10.06
C GLU A 712 19.87 7.60 -8.80
N VAL A 713 19.12 6.59 -8.36
CA VAL A 713 18.40 6.63 -7.08
C VAL A 713 19.39 6.77 -5.91
N ALA A 714 20.48 5.99 -5.90
CA ALA A 714 21.52 6.09 -4.88
C ALA A 714 22.15 7.50 -4.84
N LYS A 715 22.45 8.10 -5.99
CA LYS A 715 22.93 9.48 -6.08
C LYS A 715 21.90 10.48 -5.57
N LYS A 716 20.62 10.35 -5.96
CA LYS A 716 19.54 11.23 -5.49
C LYS A 716 19.37 11.18 -3.96
N ILE A 717 19.42 10.00 -3.35
CA ILE A 717 19.42 9.83 -1.90
C ILE A 717 20.57 10.62 -1.28
N ALA A 718 21.80 10.44 -1.76
CA ALA A 718 22.95 11.15 -1.22
C ALA A 718 22.86 12.67 -1.44
N ARG A 719 22.46 13.13 -2.64
CA ARG A 719 22.28 14.56 -2.97
C ARG A 719 21.27 15.26 -2.06
N GLN A 720 20.21 14.55 -1.67
CA GLN A 720 19.17 15.11 -0.81
C GLN A 720 19.40 14.87 0.68
N GLY A 721 20.24 13.89 1.05
CA GLY A 721 20.49 13.48 2.44
C GLY A 721 21.79 13.99 3.06
N LEU A 722 22.77 14.42 2.25
CA LEU A 722 23.97 15.11 2.74
C LEU A 722 23.59 16.38 3.51
N VAL A 723 24.13 16.53 4.72
CA VAL A 723 23.80 17.68 5.59
C VAL A 723 25.03 18.56 5.75
N LEU A 724 24.91 19.83 5.33
CA LEU A 724 25.90 20.86 5.64
C LEU A 724 25.58 21.43 7.03
N LEU A 725 26.48 21.26 8.00
CA LEU A 725 26.25 21.65 9.39
C LEU A 725 26.93 22.97 9.76
N LYS A 726 28.13 23.20 9.22
CA LYS A 726 28.88 24.45 9.42
C LYS A 726 29.48 24.91 8.10
N ASN A 727 29.42 26.21 7.84
CA ASN A 727 30.07 26.83 6.69
C ASN A 727 30.40 28.30 6.98
N GLU A 728 31.66 28.61 7.28
CA GLU A 728 32.16 29.97 7.45
C GLU A 728 32.58 30.59 6.10
N ASN A 729 31.69 30.55 5.12
CA ASN A 729 31.91 31.01 3.74
C ASN A 729 33.12 30.34 3.03
N VAL A 730 33.45 29.11 3.41
CA VAL A 730 34.48 28.31 2.75
C VAL A 730 33.91 27.48 1.59
N LEU A 731 32.60 27.20 1.62
CA LEU A 731 31.87 26.50 0.56
C LEU A 731 30.78 27.39 -0.08
N PRO A 732 30.46 27.19 -1.37
CA PRO A 732 31.11 26.27 -2.30
C PRO A 732 32.50 26.76 -2.75
N LEU A 733 33.35 25.83 -3.18
CA LEU A 733 34.67 26.09 -3.74
C LEU A 733 34.56 26.69 -5.14
N ASP A 734 35.31 27.76 -5.38
CA ASP A 734 35.38 28.43 -6.68
C ASP A 734 36.47 27.77 -7.55
N ARG A 735 36.06 27.02 -8.57
CA ARG A 735 36.99 26.33 -9.49
C ARG A 735 37.99 27.25 -10.17
N ALA A 736 37.69 28.55 -10.32
CA ALA A 736 38.63 29.50 -10.92
C ALA A 736 39.74 29.90 -9.93
N LYS A 737 39.44 29.91 -8.62
CA LYS A 737 40.35 30.37 -7.57
C LYS A 737 41.09 29.23 -6.88
N THR A 738 40.42 28.13 -6.59
CA THR A 738 41.03 26.94 -5.97
C THR A 738 42.00 26.28 -6.94
N LYS A 739 43.23 26.07 -6.51
CA LYS A 739 44.33 25.41 -7.22
C LYS A 739 44.72 24.08 -6.57
N SER A 740 44.55 23.94 -5.26
CA SER A 740 44.96 22.74 -4.54
C SER A 740 43.99 22.32 -3.43
N ILE A 741 43.73 21.01 -3.32
CA ILE A 741 42.90 20.42 -2.26
C ILE A 741 43.66 19.23 -1.65
N ALA A 742 43.97 19.32 -0.36
CA ALA A 742 44.59 18.25 0.40
C ALA A 742 43.53 17.36 1.05
N LEU A 743 43.58 16.05 0.79
CA LEU A 743 42.70 15.04 1.37
C LEU A 743 43.42 14.35 2.55
N VAL A 744 42.91 14.53 3.77
CA VAL A 744 43.48 13.96 4.99
C VAL A 744 42.59 12.87 5.56
N GLY A 745 43.20 11.74 5.94
CA GLY A 745 42.52 10.59 6.52
C GLY A 745 42.25 9.48 5.52
N THR A 746 42.42 8.22 5.97
CA THR A 746 42.36 7.05 5.07
C THR A 746 40.99 6.84 4.42
N ASN A 747 39.93 7.39 5.01
CA ASN A 747 38.56 7.27 4.49
C ASN A 747 38.34 8.05 3.17
N ALA A 748 39.24 8.95 2.80
CA ALA A 748 39.21 9.62 1.50
C ALA A 748 39.41 8.62 0.34
N GLU A 749 40.44 7.78 0.43
CA GLU A 749 40.80 6.77 -0.58
C GLU A 749 40.18 5.39 -0.30
N LYS A 750 39.93 5.06 0.97
CA LYS A 750 39.30 3.81 1.42
C LYS A 750 37.94 4.07 2.06
N THR A 751 37.08 4.75 1.31
CA THR A 751 35.76 5.18 1.76
C THR A 751 34.94 4.02 2.33
N LYS A 752 34.41 4.19 3.54
CA LYS A 752 33.48 3.26 4.16
C LYS A 752 32.08 3.48 3.57
N ALA A 753 31.69 2.59 2.66
CA ALA A 753 30.40 2.67 1.96
C ALA A 753 29.17 2.41 2.84
N THR A 754 29.31 1.67 3.95
CA THR A 754 28.24 1.26 4.86
C THR A 754 28.80 0.91 6.24
N GLY A 755 27.93 0.86 7.25
CA GLY A 755 28.17 0.11 8.49
C GLY A 755 28.18 -1.40 8.24
N GLY A 756 28.53 -2.17 9.28
CA GLY A 756 28.63 -3.64 9.23
C GLY A 756 27.30 -4.38 9.42
N GLY A 757 27.39 -5.67 9.78
CA GLY A 757 26.20 -6.48 10.11
C GLY A 757 25.38 -6.96 8.91
N ALA A 758 24.11 -7.27 9.16
CA ALA A 758 23.15 -7.76 8.20
C ALA A 758 22.94 -6.79 7.02
N ALA A 759 22.77 -5.49 7.27
CA ALA A 759 22.48 -4.52 6.23
C ALA A 759 23.68 -4.12 5.36
N GLY A 760 24.90 -4.28 5.87
CA GLY A 760 26.13 -3.99 5.12
C GLY A 760 26.55 -5.12 4.19
N PHE A 761 26.93 -4.77 2.95
CA PHE A 761 27.54 -5.68 1.97
C PHE A 761 28.54 -4.96 1.06
N ASN A 762 29.25 -5.71 0.21
CA ASN A 762 30.29 -5.17 -0.67
C ASN A 762 29.68 -4.20 -1.70
N PRO A 763 30.16 -2.94 -1.82
CA PRO A 763 29.61 -1.96 -2.77
C PRO A 763 29.84 -2.29 -4.25
N GLY A 764 30.63 -3.32 -4.57
CA GLY A 764 30.84 -3.80 -5.94
C GLY A 764 32.00 -3.10 -6.67
N ALA A 765 32.19 -3.44 -7.94
CA ALA A 765 33.30 -2.95 -8.76
C ALA A 765 33.15 -1.46 -9.15
N ASP A 766 31.92 -0.95 -9.21
CA ASP A 766 31.63 0.43 -9.60
C ASP A 766 31.66 1.41 -8.41
N PHE A 767 32.24 1.00 -7.29
CA PHE A 767 32.32 1.82 -6.08
C PHE A 767 33.14 3.10 -6.30
N ILE A 768 32.54 4.25 -5.99
CA ILE A 768 33.19 5.56 -6.10
C ILE A 768 33.65 6.01 -4.71
N THR A 769 34.96 6.19 -4.54
CA THR A 769 35.55 6.73 -3.31
C THR A 769 35.35 8.25 -3.23
N TYR A 770 35.48 8.82 -2.03
CA TYR A 770 35.45 10.28 -1.86
C TYR A 770 36.54 10.97 -2.69
N ALA A 771 37.77 10.44 -2.67
CA ALA A 771 38.86 11.00 -3.47
C ALA A 771 38.54 10.99 -4.96
N GLN A 772 37.96 9.91 -5.48
CA GLN A 772 37.57 9.84 -6.90
C GLN A 772 36.45 10.84 -7.22
N ALA A 773 35.41 10.92 -6.39
CA ALA A 773 34.31 11.86 -6.59
C ALA A 773 34.77 13.33 -6.59
N ILE A 774 35.70 13.66 -5.68
CA ILE A 774 36.25 15.02 -5.56
C ILE A 774 37.13 15.34 -6.76
N LYS A 775 38.04 14.44 -7.17
CA LYS A 775 38.85 14.60 -8.38
C LYS A 775 37.99 14.83 -9.62
N ASN A 776 36.94 14.01 -9.79
CA ASN A 776 36.00 14.15 -10.91
C ASN A 776 35.31 15.52 -10.92
N SER A 777 34.90 16.01 -9.76
CA SER A 777 34.19 17.30 -9.64
C SER A 777 35.14 18.50 -9.75
N ALA A 778 36.39 18.36 -9.30
CA ALA A 778 37.40 19.41 -9.35
C ALA A 778 37.90 19.69 -10.79
N GLY A 779 37.93 18.66 -11.64
CA GLY A 779 38.49 18.73 -12.99
C GLY A 779 40.01 18.72 -13.00
N GLU A 780 40.62 18.89 -14.18
CA GLU A 780 42.06 18.70 -14.39
C GLU A 780 42.93 19.84 -13.83
N ASN A 781 42.34 21.02 -13.60
CA ASN A 781 43.08 22.24 -13.23
C ASN A 781 43.33 22.41 -11.72
N ILE A 782 42.75 21.54 -10.90
CA ILE A 782 42.87 21.60 -9.43
C ILE A 782 43.65 20.37 -8.98
N ASN A 783 44.77 20.59 -8.32
CA ASN A 783 45.58 19.51 -7.77
C ASN A 783 44.92 18.93 -6.52
N VAL A 784 44.29 17.76 -6.65
CA VAL A 784 43.70 17.01 -5.53
C VAL A 784 44.62 15.86 -5.13
N TYR A 785 45.17 15.92 -3.93
CA TYR A 785 46.18 14.95 -3.45
C TYR A 785 45.93 14.52 -2.00
N THR A 786 46.36 13.31 -1.66
CA THR A 786 46.33 12.81 -0.29
C THR A 786 47.47 13.42 0.53
N ALA A 787 47.19 13.81 1.76
CA ALA A 787 48.15 14.46 2.64
C ALA A 787 48.06 13.91 4.08
N THR A 788 49.17 14.02 4.81
CA THR A 788 49.15 13.99 6.28
C THR A 788 48.82 15.38 6.81
N PRO A 789 48.41 15.54 8.10
CA PRO A 789 48.08 16.85 8.66
C PRO A 789 49.15 17.94 8.40
N ASN A 790 50.44 17.60 8.56
CA ASN A 790 51.56 18.53 8.39
C ASN A 790 51.90 18.87 6.92
N GLN A 791 51.16 18.32 5.95
CA GLN A 791 51.36 18.54 4.51
C GLN A 791 50.22 19.36 3.89
N THR A 792 49.44 20.05 4.72
CA THR A 792 48.24 20.79 4.28
C THR A 792 48.45 22.29 4.18
N LYS A 793 49.58 22.83 4.67
CA LYS A 793 49.87 24.28 4.74
C LYS A 793 49.68 25.03 3.42
N ASP A 794 50.21 24.46 2.35
CA ASP A 794 50.25 25.07 1.02
C ASP A 794 49.02 24.72 0.16
N ALA A 795 48.07 23.95 0.72
CA ALA A 795 46.80 23.66 0.06
C ALA A 795 45.83 24.84 0.23
N ASP A 796 45.03 25.16 -0.79
CA ASP A 796 43.99 26.18 -0.62
C ASP A 796 42.90 25.71 0.35
N ILE A 797 42.59 24.40 0.31
CA ILE A 797 41.58 23.72 1.12
C ILE A 797 42.16 22.41 1.67
N ALA A 798 41.88 22.13 2.94
CA ALA A 798 42.12 20.82 3.55
C ALA A 798 40.79 20.12 3.88
N LEU A 799 40.59 18.90 3.37
CA LEU A 799 39.43 18.07 3.65
C LEU A 799 39.81 16.91 4.56
N VAL A 800 39.29 16.88 5.78
CA VAL A 800 39.55 15.80 6.75
C VAL A 800 38.38 14.82 6.76
N PHE A 801 38.65 13.53 6.48
CA PHE A 801 37.62 12.49 6.43
C PHE A 801 37.62 11.65 7.71
N ALA A 802 36.73 12.01 8.64
CA ALA A 802 36.54 11.32 9.91
C ALA A 802 35.47 10.23 9.79
N VAL A 803 35.75 9.04 10.32
CA VAL A 803 34.85 7.88 10.26
C VAL A 803 34.96 7.07 11.55
N MET A 804 33.83 6.56 12.03
CA MET A 804 33.80 5.55 13.09
C MET A 804 33.06 4.31 12.58
N LEU A 805 33.55 3.14 12.96
CA LEU A 805 32.90 1.88 12.59
C LEU A 805 31.63 1.67 13.43
N GLU A 806 30.49 1.54 12.75
CA GLU A 806 29.22 1.08 13.31
C GLU A 806 28.89 -0.30 12.72
N THR A 807 28.44 -1.25 13.55
CA THR A 807 28.06 -2.59 13.11
C THR A 807 27.05 -3.20 14.05
N GLU A 808 26.17 -4.04 13.52
CA GLU A 808 25.33 -4.95 14.30
C GLU A 808 26.16 -5.74 15.33
N ASN A 809 25.54 -5.99 16.48
CA ASN A 809 26.11 -6.72 17.62
C ASN A 809 27.27 -5.98 18.33
N MET A 810 27.35 -4.66 18.16
CA MET A 810 28.21 -3.78 18.94
C MET A 810 27.58 -2.39 19.10
N ASP A 811 27.68 -1.81 20.31
CA ASP A 811 27.58 -0.36 20.48
C ASP A 811 28.97 0.27 20.52
N ARG A 812 29.11 1.43 19.87
CA ARG A 812 30.36 2.17 19.75
C ARG A 812 30.53 3.21 20.87
N PRO A 813 31.76 3.61 21.25
CA PRO A 813 31.98 4.79 22.08
C PRO A 813 31.39 6.07 21.47
N PHE A 814 31.15 7.07 22.32
CA PHE A 814 30.72 8.40 21.86
C PHE A 814 31.89 9.17 21.22
N ASP A 815 33.10 9.06 21.78
CA ASP A 815 34.25 9.83 21.33
C ASP A 815 34.99 9.13 20.19
N PHE A 816 35.46 9.93 19.22
CA PHE A 816 36.51 9.51 18.31
C PHE A 816 37.76 9.03 19.07
N ASP A 817 38.60 8.22 18.42
CA ASP A 817 39.91 7.91 19.00
C ASP A 817 40.84 9.12 18.94
N ALA A 818 41.90 9.09 19.77
CA ALA A 818 42.86 10.18 19.87
C ALA A 818 43.50 10.50 18.52
N ASP A 819 43.82 9.48 17.73
CA ASP A 819 44.43 9.63 16.40
C ASP A 819 43.53 10.44 15.44
N THR A 820 42.21 10.20 15.46
CA THR A 820 41.25 10.97 14.65
C THR A 820 41.13 12.42 15.12
N ILE A 821 41.10 12.64 16.44
CA ILE A 821 41.03 14.00 17.02
C ILE A 821 42.31 14.79 16.69
N ASP A 822 43.47 14.17 16.89
CA ASP A 822 44.78 14.76 16.56
C ASP A 822 44.89 15.05 15.06
N MET A 823 44.39 14.14 14.20
CA MET A 823 44.34 14.37 12.75
C MET A 823 43.53 15.63 12.39
N ILE A 824 42.35 15.81 12.99
CA ILE A 824 41.51 17.00 12.74
C ILE A 824 42.21 18.27 13.24
N ASN A 825 42.62 18.28 14.50
CA ASN A 825 43.21 19.47 15.13
C ASN A 825 44.55 19.87 14.51
N ASN A 826 45.43 18.91 14.20
CA ASN A 826 46.71 19.21 13.55
C ASN A 826 46.50 19.72 12.12
N THR A 827 45.51 19.22 11.40
CA THR A 827 45.18 19.73 10.06
C THR A 827 44.64 21.16 10.13
N ALA A 828 43.74 21.43 11.07
CA ALA A 828 43.18 22.77 11.29
C ALA A 828 44.25 23.79 11.72
N ALA A 829 45.23 23.36 12.51
CA ALA A 829 46.36 24.20 12.92
C ALA A 829 47.30 24.55 11.74
N GLU A 830 47.49 23.61 10.81
CA GLU A 830 48.37 23.80 9.65
C GLU A 830 47.66 24.53 8.49
N ASN A 831 46.36 24.29 8.30
CA ASN A 831 45.55 24.92 7.26
C ASN A 831 44.24 25.53 7.83
N PRO A 832 44.10 26.86 7.82
CA PRO A 832 42.93 27.53 8.39
C PRO A 832 41.64 27.34 7.56
N ASN A 833 41.72 26.83 6.33
CA ASN A 833 40.58 26.50 5.47
C ASN A 833 40.23 25.01 5.54
N THR A 834 40.23 24.46 6.75
CA THR A 834 39.91 23.06 6.98
C THR A 834 38.40 22.82 7.01
N ILE A 835 37.95 21.79 6.28
CA ILE A 835 36.58 21.27 6.28
C ILE A 835 36.61 19.81 6.72
N VAL A 836 35.73 19.43 7.66
CA VAL A 836 35.61 18.05 8.12
C VAL A 836 34.41 17.38 7.46
N VAL A 837 34.62 16.16 6.94
CA VAL A 837 33.59 15.28 6.40
C VAL A 837 33.44 14.09 7.33
N VAL A 838 32.24 13.92 7.89
CA VAL A 838 31.95 12.89 8.90
C VAL A 838 31.12 11.76 8.30
N SER A 839 31.61 10.52 8.39
CA SER A 839 30.90 9.31 7.95
C SER A 839 30.52 8.42 9.14
N LEU A 840 29.29 8.56 9.65
CA LEU A 840 28.71 7.68 10.67
C LEU A 840 27.18 7.87 10.75
N GLY A 841 26.46 6.96 11.41
CA GLY A 841 25.01 6.94 11.55
C GLY A 841 24.44 7.49 12.86
N GLY A 842 25.24 7.88 13.84
CA GLY A 842 24.76 8.56 15.06
C GLY A 842 25.52 9.82 15.46
N ALA A 843 25.56 10.24 16.72
CA ALA A 843 26.35 11.40 17.12
C ALA A 843 27.76 11.01 17.61
N VAL A 844 28.68 11.97 17.64
CA VAL A 844 30.08 11.81 18.10
C VAL A 844 30.52 13.11 18.77
N ASP A 845 31.50 13.06 19.68
CA ASP A 845 32.06 14.28 20.27
C ASP A 845 32.73 15.17 19.20
N MET A 846 32.22 16.40 19.10
CA MET A 846 32.77 17.44 18.22
C MET A 846 33.25 18.68 18.98
N MET A 847 33.02 18.76 20.29
CA MET A 847 33.33 19.95 21.09
C MET A 847 34.82 20.24 21.16
N THR A 848 35.67 19.24 20.95
CA THR A 848 37.13 19.33 21.04
C THR A 848 37.81 19.84 19.76
N TRP A 849 37.08 20.02 18.67
CA TRP A 849 37.66 20.41 17.37
C TRP A 849 36.77 21.27 16.46
N LEU A 850 35.45 21.35 16.69
CA LEU A 850 34.52 22.05 15.77
C LEU A 850 34.84 23.54 15.60
N ASP A 851 35.32 24.22 16.65
CA ASP A 851 35.68 25.63 16.60
C ASP A 851 36.93 25.91 15.76
N ASN A 852 37.78 24.88 15.56
CA ASN A 852 39.03 25.00 14.81
C ASN A 852 38.84 24.88 13.29
N VAL A 853 37.66 24.46 12.81
CA VAL A 853 37.41 24.16 11.39
C VAL A 853 36.38 25.10 10.76
N LYS A 854 36.50 25.38 9.46
CA LYS A 854 35.63 26.33 8.73
C LYS A 854 34.36 25.69 8.18
N GLY A 855 34.38 24.39 7.93
CA GLY A 855 33.23 23.66 7.42
C GLY A 855 33.04 22.30 8.08
N LEU A 856 31.79 21.86 8.17
CA LEU A 856 31.42 20.53 8.64
C LEU A 856 30.32 19.97 7.74
N ILE A 857 30.61 18.81 7.16
CA ILE A 857 29.70 18.07 6.29
C ILE A 857 29.41 16.72 6.95
N TYR A 858 28.13 16.43 7.12
CA TYR A 858 27.66 15.15 7.62
C TYR A 858 27.27 14.25 6.44
N ALA A 859 28.14 13.28 6.15
CA ALA A 859 28.09 12.46 4.93
C ALA A 859 27.45 11.08 5.10
N TRP A 860 27.12 10.68 6.33
CA TRP A 860 26.58 9.36 6.64
C TRP A 860 27.47 8.25 6.05
N TYR A 861 26.89 7.10 5.68
CA TYR A 861 27.54 6.16 4.78
C TYR A 861 26.96 6.29 3.36
N PRO A 862 27.81 6.47 2.32
CA PRO A 862 27.38 6.89 0.99
C PRO A 862 26.89 5.76 0.07
N GLY A 863 27.01 4.49 0.45
CA GLY A 863 26.77 3.37 -0.48
C GLY A 863 27.73 3.38 -1.68
N THR A 864 27.34 2.75 -2.78
CA THR A 864 28.19 2.59 -3.99
C THR A 864 28.48 3.93 -4.67
N TYR A 865 27.48 4.81 -4.79
CA TYR A 865 27.55 6.01 -5.64
C TYR A 865 27.38 7.34 -4.87
N GLY A 866 27.06 7.31 -3.57
CA GLY A 866 26.72 8.53 -2.84
C GLY A 866 27.88 9.51 -2.64
N ALA A 867 29.13 9.06 -2.80
CA ALA A 867 30.30 9.95 -2.74
C ALA A 867 30.28 11.01 -3.85
N VAL A 868 29.62 10.74 -4.98
CA VAL A 868 29.44 11.72 -6.09
C VAL A 868 28.80 13.00 -5.58
N ALA A 869 27.78 12.88 -4.73
CA ALA A 869 27.06 14.03 -4.19
C ALA A 869 27.95 14.93 -3.30
N LEU A 870 28.95 14.37 -2.62
CA LEU A 870 29.93 15.16 -1.87
C LEU A 870 30.78 16.01 -2.82
N GLY A 871 31.29 15.41 -3.90
CA GLY A 871 32.07 16.13 -4.92
C GLY A 871 31.28 17.29 -5.54
N GLU A 872 30.04 17.03 -5.95
CA GLU A 872 29.13 18.04 -6.50
C GLU A 872 28.84 19.17 -5.50
N MET A 873 28.64 18.82 -4.22
CA MET A 873 28.35 19.80 -3.17
C MET A 873 29.53 20.73 -2.92
N LEU A 874 30.76 20.21 -2.94
CA LEU A 874 31.95 21.02 -2.67
C LEU A 874 32.10 22.17 -3.66
N PHE A 875 31.74 21.98 -4.93
CA PHE A 875 31.90 23.00 -5.97
C PHE A 875 30.60 23.72 -6.35
N GLY A 876 29.51 23.49 -5.62
CA GLY A 876 28.23 24.17 -5.83
C GLY A 876 27.39 23.63 -6.98
N ASP A 877 27.77 22.51 -7.59
CA ASP A 877 26.92 21.80 -8.57
C ASP A 877 25.67 21.20 -7.89
N LEU A 878 25.80 20.91 -6.59
CA LEU A 878 24.72 20.55 -5.70
C LEU A 878 24.58 21.60 -4.59
N ASN A 879 23.39 22.19 -4.46
CA ASN A 879 23.02 22.97 -3.29
C ASN A 879 22.55 22.01 -2.16
N PRO A 880 23.21 21.99 -0.99
CA PRO A 880 22.83 21.10 0.10
C PRO A 880 21.40 21.37 0.59
N SER A 881 20.65 20.29 0.82
CA SER A 881 19.25 20.34 1.24
C SER A 881 18.87 19.23 2.23
N GLY A 882 19.84 18.46 2.71
CA GLY A 882 19.62 17.48 3.77
C GLY A 882 19.37 18.18 5.11
N LYS A 883 18.54 17.57 5.94
CA LYS A 883 18.22 18.01 7.30
C LYS A 883 18.47 16.87 8.27
N LEU A 884 18.99 17.15 9.45
CA LEU A 884 19.29 16.11 10.44
C LEU A 884 18.01 15.37 10.86
N PRO A 885 17.93 14.04 10.71
CA PRO A 885 16.83 13.23 11.26
C PRO A 885 17.05 12.87 12.74
N ILE A 886 18.11 13.40 13.34
CA ILE A 886 18.55 13.18 14.72
C ILE A 886 19.02 14.51 15.34
N THR A 887 18.99 14.62 16.66
CA THR A 887 19.70 15.68 17.37
C THR A 887 21.17 15.27 17.50
N LEU A 888 22.09 16.21 17.29
CA LEU A 888 23.50 16.04 17.64
C LEU A 888 23.76 16.75 18.96
N GLU A 889 23.99 15.97 20.01
CA GLU A 889 24.33 16.44 21.35
C GLU A 889 25.75 17.04 21.44
N LYS A 890 25.94 17.98 22.39
CA LYS A 890 27.27 18.49 22.74
C LYS A 890 28.08 17.46 23.51
N ARG A 891 27.45 16.80 24.46
CA ARG A 891 28.08 15.83 25.38
C ARG A 891 27.07 14.74 25.76
N PRO A 892 27.54 13.53 26.10
CA PRO A 892 26.65 12.46 26.56
C PRO A 892 25.78 12.87 27.74
N GLU A 893 26.29 13.67 28.68
CA GLU A 893 25.59 14.13 29.89
C GLU A 893 24.31 14.93 29.61
N ASP A 894 24.24 15.57 28.43
CA ASP A 894 23.11 16.41 28.05
C ASP A 894 21.90 15.59 27.55
N THR A 895 22.10 14.28 27.35
CA THR A 895 21.15 13.38 26.70
C THR A 895 20.23 12.65 27.68
N HIS A 896 19.10 12.17 27.17
CA HIS A 896 18.09 11.43 27.94
C HIS A 896 18.54 10.01 28.35
N TYR A 897 19.59 9.47 27.72
CA TYR A 897 20.06 8.10 27.95
C TYR A 897 21.26 8.01 28.90
N TYR A 898 21.87 9.16 29.26
CA TYR A 898 23.06 9.18 30.12
C TYR A 898 22.83 8.50 31.47
N GLY A 899 23.76 7.62 31.85
CA GLY A 899 23.67 6.85 33.09
C GLY A 899 22.50 5.87 33.17
N ASN A 900 21.78 5.66 32.06
CA ASN A 900 20.50 4.95 32.05
C ASN A 900 20.43 3.83 30.98
N PHE A 901 21.39 3.76 30.05
CA PHE A 901 21.41 2.74 28.99
C PHE A 901 22.40 1.59 29.20
N LEU A 902 23.48 1.78 29.95
CA LEU A 902 24.48 0.75 30.24
C LEU A 902 24.67 0.53 31.75
N PRO A 903 25.06 -0.69 32.16
CA PRO A 903 25.58 -0.93 33.50
C PRO A 903 26.73 0.02 33.84
N LYS A 904 26.80 0.45 35.10
CA LYS A 904 27.84 1.37 35.56
C LYS A 904 29.23 0.73 35.37
N GLY A 905 30.15 1.47 34.76
CA GLY A 905 31.52 1.03 34.52
C GLY A 905 31.73 0.24 33.22
N THR A 906 30.68 -0.01 32.43
CA THR A 906 30.81 -0.61 31.10
C THR A 906 31.69 0.24 30.19
N LYS A 907 32.65 -0.40 29.52
CA LYS A 907 33.45 0.21 28.45
C LYS A 907 33.03 -0.36 27.11
N LEU A 908 32.62 0.53 26.19
CA LEU A 908 32.27 0.13 24.84
C LEU A 908 33.52 -0.14 24.00
N SER A 909 33.46 -1.18 23.18
CA SER A 909 34.56 -1.57 22.28
C SER A 909 34.51 -0.79 20.98
N ARG A 910 35.67 -0.51 20.38
CA ARG A 910 35.78 0.01 19.00
C ARG A 910 35.92 -1.10 17.96
N LYS A 911 35.90 -2.38 18.39
CA LYS A 911 36.11 -3.56 17.54
C LYS A 911 35.05 -4.62 17.78
N PHE A 912 34.67 -5.32 16.71
CA PHE A 912 33.71 -6.41 16.77
C PHE A 912 34.28 -7.54 17.62
N LEU A 913 33.54 -7.88 18.68
CA LEU A 913 34.00 -8.83 19.70
C LEU A 913 33.56 -10.28 19.40
N GLY A 914 32.89 -10.53 18.27
CA GLY A 914 32.31 -11.82 17.94
C GLY A 914 30.84 -11.92 18.34
N TRP A 915 30.20 -13.02 17.93
CA TRP A 915 28.77 -13.28 18.18
C TRP A 915 28.51 -13.94 19.54
N ASP A 916 29.47 -14.70 20.05
CA ASP A 916 29.35 -15.43 21.31
C ASP A 916 30.01 -14.67 22.46
N ILE A 917 29.21 -13.85 23.14
CA ILE A 917 29.65 -13.15 24.35
C ILE A 917 28.55 -13.27 25.39
N SER A 918 28.78 -14.10 26.40
CA SER A 918 27.83 -14.27 27.49
C SER A 918 27.94 -13.11 28.48
N MET A 919 26.85 -12.39 28.68
CA MET A 919 26.70 -11.48 29.81
C MET A 919 25.41 -11.77 30.58
N PRO A 920 25.39 -11.52 31.91
CA PRO A 920 24.15 -11.60 32.68
C PRO A 920 23.13 -10.63 32.10
N GLN A 921 21.86 -11.01 32.20
CA GLN A 921 20.78 -10.17 31.74
C GLN A 921 20.78 -8.83 32.51
N TYR A 922 20.52 -7.72 31.83
CA TYR A 922 20.46 -6.40 32.46
C TYR A 922 19.32 -5.54 31.91
N ASP A 923 18.84 -4.62 32.75
CA ASP A 923 17.77 -3.70 32.38
C ASP A 923 18.32 -2.45 31.69
N VAL A 924 17.74 -2.13 30.55
CA VAL A 924 17.88 -0.86 29.84
C VAL A 924 16.62 -0.07 30.15
N ASN A 925 16.72 0.95 31.00
CA ASN A 925 15.54 1.66 31.50
C ASN A 925 15.21 2.84 30.58
N TYR A 926 13.96 3.00 30.17
CA TYR A 926 13.49 4.07 29.28
C TYR A 926 12.78 5.17 30.11
N ARG A 927 13.50 5.72 31.09
CA ARG A 927 12.99 6.66 32.10
C ARG A 927 12.61 8.02 31.52
N GLU A 928 13.13 8.34 30.35
CA GLU A 928 12.79 9.53 29.58
C GLU A 928 11.34 9.53 29.07
N GLY A 929 10.70 8.35 29.03
CA GLY A 929 9.34 8.20 28.52
C GLY A 929 9.22 8.69 27.08
N VAL A 930 8.37 9.69 26.86
CA VAL A 930 8.12 10.27 25.52
C VAL A 930 9.14 11.35 25.12
N LEU A 931 10.06 11.71 26.02
CA LEU A 931 11.06 12.76 25.79
C LEU A 931 12.35 12.17 25.19
N VAL A 932 12.27 11.65 23.97
CA VAL A 932 13.41 11.09 23.21
C VAL A 932 13.88 12.10 22.14
N GLY A 933 15.20 12.22 21.96
CA GLY A 933 15.79 13.12 20.97
C GLY A 933 15.48 14.60 21.24
N TYR A 934 15.13 15.37 20.21
CA TYR A 934 14.79 16.80 20.34
C TYR A 934 13.66 17.06 21.35
N ARG A 935 12.74 16.10 21.56
CA ARG A 935 11.69 16.20 22.58
C ARG A 935 12.29 16.40 23.97
N TRP A 936 13.42 15.76 24.28
CA TRP A 936 14.19 15.98 25.51
C TRP A 936 14.78 17.37 25.54
N PHE A 937 15.60 17.70 24.53
CA PHE A 937 16.36 18.94 24.48
C PHE A 937 15.46 20.17 24.56
N ASP A 938 14.35 20.17 23.83
CA ASP A 938 13.42 21.29 23.79
C ASP A 938 12.65 21.45 25.10
N THR A 939 12.15 20.35 25.66
CA THR A 939 11.35 20.37 26.89
C THR A 939 12.20 20.73 28.10
N LYS A 940 13.46 20.28 28.12
CA LYS A 940 14.43 20.58 29.18
C LYS A 940 15.19 21.88 28.95
N LYS A 941 14.98 22.55 27.81
CA LYS A 941 15.70 23.78 27.40
C LYS A 941 17.23 23.59 27.40
N ILE A 942 17.67 22.42 26.94
CA ILE A 942 19.08 22.11 26.74
C ILE A 942 19.42 22.49 25.30
N GLU A 943 20.57 23.13 25.12
CA GLU A 943 21.04 23.53 23.80
C GLU A 943 21.85 22.41 23.15
N PRO A 944 21.34 21.78 22.08
CA PRO A 944 22.10 20.76 21.35
C PRO A 944 23.30 21.39 20.62
N LEU A 945 24.18 20.56 20.07
CA LEU A 945 25.22 21.04 19.17
C LEU A 945 24.60 21.41 17.82
N PHE A 946 23.80 20.50 17.27
CA PHE A 946 22.93 20.77 16.13
C PHE A 946 21.54 20.17 16.38
N PRO A 947 20.46 20.95 16.20
CA PRO A 947 19.12 20.48 16.52
C PRO A 947 18.54 19.57 15.44
N PHE A 948 17.54 18.75 15.81
CA PHE A 948 16.75 18.00 14.85
C PHE A 948 16.19 18.90 13.73
N GLY A 949 16.21 18.38 12.51
CA GLY A 949 15.74 19.08 11.32
C GLY A 949 16.67 20.19 10.83
N PHE A 950 17.87 20.35 11.39
CA PHE A 950 18.83 21.37 10.97
C PHE A 950 19.64 20.95 9.74
N GLY A 951 19.99 21.92 8.91
CA GLY A 951 20.88 21.75 7.76
C GLY A 951 20.95 23.03 6.92
N LEU A 952 22.16 23.47 6.62
CA LEU A 952 22.45 24.68 5.85
C LEU A 952 22.22 24.47 4.34
N SER A 953 22.06 25.58 3.62
CA SER A 953 21.92 25.66 2.17
C SER A 953 22.84 26.76 1.62
N TYR A 954 23.21 26.70 0.34
CA TYR A 954 23.89 27.80 -0.36
C TYR A 954 22.92 28.91 -0.81
N THR A 955 21.61 28.72 -0.62
CA THR A 955 20.61 29.76 -0.84
C THR A 955 19.83 30.03 0.46
N THR A 956 18.97 31.05 0.45
CA THR A 956 18.13 31.42 1.59
C THR A 956 16.66 31.26 1.25
N PHE A 957 15.84 31.00 2.25
CA PHE A 957 14.40 30.82 2.09
C PHE A 957 13.65 31.66 3.11
N LYS A 958 12.44 32.06 2.76
CA LYS A 958 11.54 32.81 3.63
C LYS A 958 10.19 32.10 3.74
N PHE A 959 9.68 32.00 4.96
CA PHE A 959 8.35 31.48 5.27
C PHE A 959 7.42 32.64 5.62
N ASP A 960 6.31 32.77 4.90
CA ASP A 960 5.35 33.86 5.07
C ASP A 960 3.90 33.37 5.05
N ASP A 961 2.99 34.23 5.53
CA ASP A 961 1.54 34.09 5.32
C ASP A 961 0.95 32.75 5.84
N ILE A 962 1.36 32.34 7.05
CA ILE A 962 0.75 31.17 7.70
C ILE A 962 -0.74 31.41 7.93
N LYS A 963 -1.57 30.48 7.45
CA LYS A 963 -3.02 30.51 7.54
C LYS A 963 -3.54 29.17 8.03
N LEU A 964 -4.50 29.26 8.94
CA LEU A 964 -5.24 28.11 9.44
C LEU A 964 -6.63 28.14 8.80
N SER A 965 -7.09 26.98 8.32
CA SER A 965 -8.46 26.81 7.80
C SER A 965 -9.54 27.08 8.85
N SER A 966 -9.21 26.94 10.14
CA SER A 966 -10.09 27.31 11.26
C SER A 966 -9.29 27.70 12.49
N GLU A 967 -9.82 28.65 13.27
CA GLU A 967 -9.30 29.01 14.60
C GLU A 967 -9.87 28.10 15.70
N THR A 968 -10.86 27.27 15.39
CA THR A 968 -11.48 26.32 16.31
C THR A 968 -11.75 24.98 15.65
N LEU A 969 -11.37 23.90 16.31
CA LEU A 969 -11.67 22.52 15.90
C LEU A 969 -12.50 21.82 16.98
N SER A 970 -13.28 20.84 16.58
CA SER A 970 -14.04 19.96 17.47
C SER A 970 -14.12 18.54 16.91
N GLY A 971 -14.34 17.55 17.77
CA GLY A 971 -14.56 16.17 17.29
C GLY A 971 -13.44 15.67 16.38
N ASP A 972 -13.79 15.33 15.14
CA ASP A 972 -12.88 14.80 14.12
C ASP A 972 -12.57 15.82 13.00
N ASP A 973 -12.78 17.12 13.26
CA ASP A 973 -12.41 18.20 12.33
C ASP A 973 -10.92 18.12 11.96
N LYS A 974 -10.61 18.48 10.71
CA LYS A 974 -9.24 18.56 10.20
C LYS A 974 -8.79 20.01 10.10
N LEU A 975 -7.50 20.25 10.37
CA LEU A 975 -6.88 21.56 10.24
C LEU A 975 -5.93 21.56 9.05
N THR A 976 -6.30 22.25 7.99
CA THR A 976 -5.38 22.61 6.92
C THR A 976 -4.59 23.86 7.31
N VAL A 977 -3.26 23.75 7.23
CA VAL A 977 -2.27 24.82 7.43
C VAL A 977 -1.68 25.17 6.06
N THR A 978 -1.77 26.43 5.67
CA THR A 978 -1.26 26.92 4.38
C THR A 978 -0.26 28.04 4.61
N PHE A 979 0.81 28.11 3.82
CA PHE A 979 1.82 29.18 3.91
C PHE A 979 2.55 29.33 2.58
N LYS A 980 3.27 30.44 2.42
CA LYS A 980 4.14 30.70 1.28
C LYS A 980 5.60 30.40 1.64
N LEU A 981 6.28 29.75 0.72
CA LEU A 981 7.72 29.47 0.81
C LEU A 981 8.41 30.07 -0.40
N THR A 982 9.35 30.98 -0.17
CA THR A 982 10.08 31.70 -1.23
C THR A 982 11.56 31.41 -1.14
N ASN A 983 12.23 31.12 -2.28
CA ASN A 983 13.68 31.16 -2.36
C ASN A 983 14.15 32.61 -2.54
N THR A 984 14.76 33.18 -1.52
CA THR A 984 15.20 34.57 -1.48
C THR A 984 16.66 34.77 -1.87
N GLY A 985 17.40 33.67 -2.09
CA GLY A 985 18.80 33.75 -2.51
C GLY A 985 18.97 33.76 -4.03
N LYS A 986 20.21 33.51 -4.46
CA LYS A 986 20.63 33.61 -5.87
C LYS A 986 20.81 32.26 -6.57
N LEU A 987 20.68 31.17 -5.83
CA LEU A 987 20.89 29.82 -6.34
C LEU A 987 19.60 29.01 -6.19
N ALA A 988 19.35 28.14 -7.16
CA ALA A 988 18.31 27.12 -7.02
C ALA A 988 18.62 26.24 -5.80
N GLY A 989 17.59 25.77 -5.12
CA GLY A 989 17.76 24.94 -3.93
C GLY A 989 16.46 24.34 -3.46
N ALA A 990 16.56 23.49 -2.43
CA ALA A 990 15.38 22.91 -1.80
C ALA A 990 15.35 23.21 -0.31
N GLN A 991 14.15 23.41 0.21
CA GLN A 991 13.89 23.62 1.63
C GLN A 991 12.88 22.61 2.14
N VAL A 992 13.09 22.17 3.39
CA VAL A 992 12.14 21.32 4.11
C VAL A 992 11.35 22.21 5.07
N ALA A 993 10.08 22.42 4.78
CA ALA A 993 9.14 23.01 5.71
C ALA A 993 8.76 21.97 6.76
N GLN A 994 8.95 22.29 8.05
CA GLN A 994 8.68 21.38 9.17
C GLN A 994 7.58 21.97 10.04
N LEU A 995 6.52 21.19 10.25
CA LEU A 995 5.34 21.59 11.00
C LEU A 995 5.29 20.85 12.33
N TYR A 996 5.40 21.61 13.42
CA TYR A 996 5.33 21.08 14.76
C TYR A 996 4.05 21.52 15.48
N VAL A 997 3.54 20.65 16.36
CA VAL A 997 2.40 20.93 17.23
C VAL A 997 2.88 21.07 18.67
N ASN A 998 2.42 22.10 19.35
CA ASN A 998 2.56 22.28 20.80
C ASN A 998 1.17 22.29 21.44
N ASP A 999 0.98 21.37 22.39
CA ASP A 999 -0.14 21.38 23.31
C ASP A 999 0.21 22.29 24.50
N VAL A 1000 -0.44 23.45 24.58
CA VAL A 1000 -0.04 24.53 25.52
C VAL A 1000 -0.23 24.10 26.96
N LYS A 1001 -1.25 23.27 27.23
CA LYS A 1001 -1.56 22.77 28.56
C LYS A 1001 -2.15 21.37 28.46
N SER A 1002 -1.40 20.41 28.97
CA SER A 1002 -1.81 19.00 29.04
C SER A 1002 -1.85 18.49 30.48
N SER A 1003 -2.71 17.51 30.74
CA SER A 1003 -2.76 16.78 32.01
C SER A 1003 -1.53 15.89 32.25
N VAL A 1004 -0.81 15.55 31.20
CA VAL A 1004 0.40 14.72 31.25
C VAL A 1004 1.61 15.49 30.74
N ILE A 1005 2.82 15.01 31.05
CA ILE A 1005 4.04 15.54 30.44
C ILE A 1005 3.96 15.27 28.93
N ARG A 1006 3.98 16.32 28.13
CA ARG A 1006 4.12 16.25 26.67
C ARG A 1006 5.40 16.95 26.23
N PRO A 1007 6.00 16.54 25.10
CA PRO A 1007 7.09 17.30 24.50
C PRO A 1007 6.70 18.75 24.27
N ALA A 1008 7.65 19.68 24.43
CA ALA A 1008 7.44 21.10 24.13
C ALA A 1008 6.95 21.33 22.68
N LYS A 1009 7.25 20.40 21.77
CA LYS A 1009 6.66 20.31 20.44
C LYS A 1009 6.90 18.93 19.85
N GLU A 1010 6.06 18.55 18.90
CA GLU A 1010 6.15 17.28 18.17
C GLU A 1010 6.01 17.53 16.67
N LEU A 1011 6.87 16.94 15.84
CA LEU A 1011 6.74 16.97 14.38
C LEU A 1011 5.46 16.23 13.98
N LYS A 1012 4.60 16.89 13.18
CA LYS A 1012 3.34 16.31 12.67
C LYS A 1012 3.12 16.56 11.18
N GLY A 1013 4.07 17.20 10.51
CA GLY A 1013 4.05 17.40 9.07
C GLY A 1013 5.40 17.88 8.57
N PHE A 1014 5.77 17.49 7.35
CA PHE A 1014 6.88 18.10 6.64
C PHE A 1014 6.61 18.08 5.13
N LYS A 1015 7.23 19.01 4.41
CA LYS A 1015 7.23 19.02 2.94
C LYS A 1015 8.56 19.55 2.44
N LYS A 1016 9.22 18.80 1.56
CA LYS A 1016 10.37 19.28 0.80
C LYS A 1016 9.89 19.95 -0.49
N VAL A 1017 10.41 21.14 -0.77
CA VAL A 1017 10.04 21.97 -1.91
C VAL A 1017 11.31 22.43 -2.63
N PHE A 1018 11.34 22.30 -3.95
CA PHE A 1018 12.45 22.72 -4.81
C PHE A 1018 12.07 24.03 -5.50
N LEU A 1019 12.91 25.06 -5.37
CA LEU A 1019 12.60 26.40 -5.83
C LEU A 1019 13.78 27.03 -6.57
N GLU A 1020 13.50 27.61 -7.73
CA GLU A 1020 14.38 28.52 -8.45
C GLU A 1020 14.55 29.85 -7.68
N PRO A 1021 15.63 30.64 -7.94
CA PRO A 1021 15.80 31.95 -7.32
C PRO A 1021 14.58 32.87 -7.51
N GLY A 1022 14.05 33.42 -6.43
CA GLY A 1022 12.86 34.29 -6.43
C GLY A 1022 11.52 33.55 -6.55
N GLN A 1023 11.51 32.24 -6.82
CA GLN A 1023 10.27 31.46 -6.92
C GLN A 1023 9.59 31.36 -5.55
N THR A 1024 8.26 31.45 -5.57
CA THR A 1024 7.41 31.23 -4.39
C THR A 1024 6.40 30.12 -4.67
N GLU A 1025 6.25 29.20 -3.73
CA GLU A 1025 5.22 28.16 -3.75
C GLU A 1025 4.30 28.31 -2.54
N THR A 1026 3.00 28.03 -2.72
CA THR A 1026 2.05 27.92 -1.62
C THR A 1026 1.96 26.46 -1.19
N VAL A 1027 2.36 26.17 0.04
CA VAL A 1027 2.41 24.83 0.61
C VAL A 1027 1.22 24.62 1.53
N SER A 1028 0.62 23.44 1.47
CA SER A 1028 -0.51 23.05 2.32
C SER A 1028 -0.22 21.72 3.02
N MET A 1029 -0.49 21.67 4.33
CA MET A 1029 -0.37 20.47 5.16
C MET A 1029 -1.62 20.31 6.03
N THR A 1030 -2.11 19.09 6.21
CA THR A 1030 -3.34 18.84 6.98
C THR A 1030 -3.05 18.02 8.23
N LEU A 1031 -3.57 18.47 9.36
CA LEU A 1031 -3.51 17.81 10.65
C LEU A 1031 -4.88 17.26 11.02
N ASP A 1032 -4.91 16.04 11.54
CA ASP A 1032 -6.11 15.40 12.08
C ASP A 1032 -6.05 15.34 13.61
N LYS A 1033 -7.10 14.80 14.22
CA LYS A 1033 -7.18 14.58 15.68
C LYS A 1033 -6.00 13.76 16.24
N LYS A 1034 -5.46 12.80 15.48
CA LYS A 1034 -4.34 11.97 15.95
C LYS A 1034 -3.08 12.81 16.10
N ALA A 1035 -2.88 13.81 15.24
CA ALA A 1035 -1.75 14.73 15.36
C ALA A 1035 -1.77 15.53 16.68
N LEU A 1036 -2.94 15.72 17.28
CA LEU A 1036 -3.13 16.46 18.53
C LEU A 1036 -3.16 15.55 19.77
N SER A 1037 -3.35 14.25 19.58
CA SER A 1037 -3.60 13.30 20.67
C SER A 1037 -2.33 12.81 21.36
N PHE A 1038 -2.47 12.40 22.62
CA PHE A 1038 -1.49 11.61 23.38
C PHE A 1038 -2.11 10.28 23.84
N TRP A 1039 -1.29 9.32 24.23
CA TRP A 1039 -1.76 8.06 24.80
C TRP A 1039 -1.99 8.21 26.30
N ASP A 1040 -3.25 8.05 26.72
CA ASP A 1040 -3.65 8.08 28.12
C ASP A 1040 -3.58 6.67 28.71
N SER A 1041 -2.58 6.41 29.54
CA SER A 1041 -2.36 5.08 30.13
C SER A 1041 -3.48 4.64 31.07
N ASP A 1042 -4.22 5.57 31.68
CA ASP A 1042 -5.31 5.24 32.60
C ASP A 1042 -6.53 4.69 31.86
N SER A 1043 -6.90 5.30 30.73
CA SER A 1043 -8.00 4.81 29.88
C SER A 1043 -7.58 3.77 28.85
N GLY A 1044 -6.27 3.61 28.57
CA GLY A 1044 -5.77 2.73 27.53
C GLY A 1044 -6.18 3.17 26.12
N ASN A 1045 -6.27 4.48 25.88
CA ASN A 1045 -6.73 5.03 24.59
C ASN A 1045 -6.04 6.35 24.23
N TRP A 1046 -6.14 6.74 22.95
CA TRP A 1046 -5.70 8.03 22.47
C TRP A 1046 -6.70 9.12 22.89
N LYS A 1047 -6.17 10.20 23.45
CA LYS A 1047 -6.95 11.34 23.95
C LYS A 1047 -6.38 12.64 23.42
N VAL A 1048 -7.27 13.56 23.06
CA VAL A 1048 -6.96 14.98 22.88
C VAL A 1048 -7.78 15.75 23.91
N GLU A 1049 -7.16 16.71 24.58
CA GLU A 1049 -7.82 17.52 25.60
C GLU A 1049 -8.29 18.85 24.99
N PRO A 1050 -9.49 19.34 25.34
CA PRO A 1050 -9.91 20.68 24.96
C PRO A 1050 -8.91 21.71 25.48
N GLY A 1051 -8.49 22.63 24.61
CA GLY A 1051 -7.39 23.52 24.95
C GLY A 1051 -6.82 24.27 23.76
N LYS A 1052 -5.83 25.09 24.06
CA LYS A 1052 -5.10 25.89 23.08
C LYS A 1052 -3.94 25.07 22.52
N PHE A 1053 -3.82 25.05 21.20
CA PHE A 1053 -2.69 24.44 20.50
C PHE A 1053 -1.95 25.52 19.69
N LYS A 1054 -0.64 25.33 19.54
CA LYS A 1054 0.17 26.13 18.63
C LYS A 1054 0.68 25.27 17.48
N ILE A 1055 0.59 25.85 16.28
CA ILE A 1055 1.27 25.38 15.09
C ILE A 1055 2.56 26.17 14.96
N LEU A 1056 3.68 25.46 14.93
CA LEU A 1056 5.02 26.02 14.84
C LEU A 1056 5.62 25.58 13.51
N LEU A 1057 5.76 26.51 12.56
CA LEU A 1057 6.32 26.25 11.25
C LEU A 1057 7.76 26.77 11.20
N GLY A 1058 8.69 25.92 10.78
CA GLY A 1058 10.11 26.26 10.78
C GLY A 1058 10.94 25.50 9.74
N SER A 1059 12.20 25.93 9.62
CA SER A 1059 13.21 25.28 8.78
C SER A 1059 13.98 24.17 9.52
N SER A 1060 13.90 24.18 10.85
CA SER A 1060 14.42 23.18 11.79
C SER A 1060 13.63 23.23 13.11
N SER A 1061 13.86 22.29 14.03
CA SER A 1061 13.22 22.31 15.36
C SER A 1061 13.61 23.52 16.23
N ARG A 1062 14.69 24.25 15.90
CA ARG A 1062 15.11 25.47 16.64
C ARG A 1062 15.06 26.74 15.81
N ASP A 1063 14.58 26.65 14.58
CA ASP A 1063 14.41 27.78 13.67
C ASP A 1063 12.95 27.87 13.26
N ILE A 1064 12.12 28.36 14.19
CA ILE A 1064 10.67 28.53 14.02
C ILE A 1064 10.42 29.93 13.46
N GLU A 1065 9.85 29.97 12.27
CA GLU A 1065 9.69 31.17 11.45
C GLU A 1065 8.30 31.79 11.61
N GLN A 1066 7.29 30.94 11.78
CA GLN A 1066 5.88 31.34 11.86
C GLN A 1066 5.17 30.55 12.95
N ILE A 1067 4.27 31.21 13.68
CA ILE A 1067 3.45 30.59 14.73
C ILE A 1067 2.00 30.99 14.51
N ALA A 1068 1.12 30.01 14.52
CA ALA A 1068 -0.33 30.21 14.54
C ALA A 1068 -0.95 29.43 15.70
N GLU A 1069 -2.14 29.83 16.13
CA GLU A 1069 -2.81 29.23 17.29
C GLU A 1069 -4.27 28.92 16.96
N PHE A 1070 -4.79 27.84 17.52
CA PHE A 1070 -6.20 27.47 17.43
C PHE A 1070 -6.66 26.82 18.73
N ILE A 1071 -7.98 26.68 18.90
CA ILE A 1071 -8.60 26.05 20.07
C ILE A 1071 -9.23 24.72 19.64
N TYR A 1072 -8.91 23.63 20.34
CA TYR A 1072 -9.65 22.37 20.24
C TYR A 1072 -10.74 22.33 21.32
N LYS A 1073 -11.98 22.01 20.95
CA LYS A 1073 -13.15 21.97 21.83
C LYS A 1073 -13.64 20.57 22.14
#